data_AF-A0AAU3FZ77-F1
#
_entry.id   AF-A0AAU3FZ77-F1
#
_cell.length_a   1.000
_cell.length_b   1.000
_cell.length_c   1.000
_cell.angle_alpha   90.00
_cell.angle_beta   90.00
_cell.angle_gamma   90.00
#
_symmetry.space_group_name_H-M   'P 1'
#
loop_
_entity.id
_entity.type
_entity.pdbx_description
1 polymer ?
#
loop_
_entity_poly.entity_id
_entity_poly.type
_entity_poly.pdbx_seq_one_letter_code
_entity_poly.pdbx_strand_id
1 'polypeptide(L)'
;MSRRREFSTDEGTDFLNSFIARDLARVAQAVRLGRYGAALDAYMRTSEPARVDLRRHPEVVFDRVAPDMVPLGRWPQAADLPLALSQQFAVDSVMADLAPGKGMFAVNGPPGTGKTTMLRDLIAAIVVERAHRLSKLSRTGDAFTATHRWSSGVYRRAVRAWREGLTGFEIVVASANNGAVQNVTLEIPGKNAIHPPWRDTTDYLADIGSRVLGQPARLHDRIAELRRQVSRHADDLGHFLPGDDWWTDETKRERSSPWIDAAWNTARSELFVEALRLHQALLRAEAATMRRNLQGAMDVLTGAAPKDAAEAAIRAAWQSLFFVVPAVSTTFSSIDRMFTHLTRESLGWLFIDEAGQATPQAAVGAIWRSRRVVVVGDPLQLEPVITLPFTAQQALRRAFHVPEERWLPGRTSVQQLADHANAYGTYLPGDDEPVWVGAPLRVHRRCDQPMFGTSNKIAYDGLMVYGKAPGKPLDWPTSTWIDVMSTESDGHWIPQERKALAWVLEGLVNNRGIDPEDIMVIAPFREVARAAAKIAAPYKKIKAGTVHTAQGKEAEIVVLVLGGDPNKPGAKGWAAQRPNLLNVAVSRAKRRLYVIGNRAEWARQRHATSTFSPRASKCAHRGSESSCRTPGPGGCSKWPPVGAVYSTREKCRSQAAHWFPAWEVGVLAKGFGRERARGLLGLAVWEVELAVETGLLRRLPDRTFDPVSINTAQADLELFRRLLAAERRRNTSEAAARLGVSTDAFKRIAAVVGLAPVVTEEIRKYGRILTVAYYRTADVDALADHARADTELRAVARAVSRSEAAKKAARTRKLNLARAAAARAEIGVIKPAPDADPVQVLLWAAALMAAGGVWPGPLQPLRRMSDRRVDPLIATLREARLSRAELEGMLAELAERSTELIGLLVPPEVAERELGVPVAMLPADLPRFGDHLLAPVVHEVVSSPPSWLLRARADRELELAADAEAKRAAEEVARRRRAEQAAVDDAVRVVSRLSDESVAEIFGLSVEVIRLLRPNSGHWSAEFVAGLSRRTPPWLQGEAAARREADRRRRATANRVRRRTARRLSWRRHWAEAFGLPLEYVPETIGRPTPKAIEAARRDPPHWTRGPAPG
;
A
#
# COMPACT_ATOMS: atom_id res chain seq x y z
N MET A 1 -34.09 -29.63 -31.13
CA MET A 1 -33.52 -28.40 -31.74
C MET A 1 -34.36 -27.20 -31.31
N SER A 2 -33.86 -26.38 -30.38
CA SER A 2 -34.24 -24.96 -30.25
C SER A 2 -33.08 -24.25 -29.56
N ARG A 3 -32.64 -23.15 -30.17
CA ARG A 3 -31.30 -22.57 -30.06
C ARG A 3 -31.01 -22.01 -28.67
N ARG A 4 -29.88 -22.43 -28.08
CA ARG A 4 -29.17 -21.71 -27.01
C ARG A 4 -28.89 -20.29 -27.50
N ARG A 5 -29.53 -19.28 -26.91
CA ARG A 5 -29.14 -17.89 -27.10
C ARG A 5 -27.82 -17.68 -26.36
N GLU A 6 -26.77 -17.43 -27.14
CA GLU A 6 -25.53 -16.83 -26.69
C GLU A 6 -25.83 -15.49 -26.02
N PHE A 7 -25.30 -15.28 -24.82
CA PHE A 7 -25.25 -13.96 -24.20
C PHE A 7 -24.29 -13.10 -25.03
N SER A 8 -24.84 -12.19 -25.85
CA SER A 8 -24.04 -11.19 -26.55
C SER A 8 -23.50 -10.17 -25.54
N THR A 9 -22.18 -10.07 -25.46
CA THR A 9 -21.48 -8.96 -24.85
C THR A 9 -21.45 -7.80 -25.83
N ASP A 10 -22.50 -6.98 -25.88
CA ASP A 10 -22.37 -5.61 -26.36
C ASP A 10 -23.49 -4.72 -25.81
N GLU A 11 -23.03 -3.62 -25.20
CA GLU A 11 -23.69 -2.36 -24.87
C GLU A 11 -25.08 -2.39 -24.18
N GLY A 12 -25.09 -2.00 -22.89
CA GLY A 12 -26.15 -1.14 -22.36
C GLY A 12 -27.25 -1.79 -21.51
N THR A 13 -26.92 -2.58 -20.49
CA THR A 13 -27.75 -2.77 -19.27
C THR A 13 -26.92 -3.41 -18.15
N ASP A 14 -26.02 -2.63 -17.55
CA ASP A 14 -25.19 -3.10 -16.42
C ASP A 14 -25.96 -2.99 -15.10
N PHE A 15 -26.92 -3.91 -14.88
CA PHE A 15 -27.70 -4.00 -13.64
C PHE A 15 -26.85 -4.52 -12.45
N LEU A 16 -25.64 -5.02 -12.73
CA LEU A 16 -24.70 -5.58 -11.77
C LEU A 16 -23.27 -5.10 -12.10
N ASN A 17 -23.01 -3.79 -11.92
CA ASN A 17 -21.65 -3.19 -11.98
C ASN A 17 -20.67 -3.92 -11.03
N SER A 18 -20.14 -5.06 -11.44
CA SER A 18 -19.29 -5.93 -10.65
C SER A 18 -17.89 -5.92 -11.22
N PHE A 19 -16.95 -5.36 -10.46
CA PHE A 19 -15.53 -5.24 -10.81
C PHE A 19 -14.82 -6.59 -11.06
N ILE A 20 -15.46 -7.71 -10.73
CA ILE A 20 -14.91 -9.07 -10.87
C ILE A 20 -15.65 -9.92 -11.91
N ALA A 21 -16.76 -9.45 -12.50
CA ALA A 21 -17.60 -10.28 -13.38
C ALA A 21 -16.85 -10.78 -14.63
N ARG A 22 -16.06 -9.90 -15.25
CA ARG A 22 -15.22 -10.27 -16.41
C ARG A 22 -14.18 -11.34 -16.05
N ASP A 23 -13.59 -11.23 -14.86
CA ASP A 23 -12.58 -12.18 -14.41
C ASP A 23 -13.22 -13.54 -14.08
N LEU A 24 -14.38 -13.54 -13.41
CA LEU A 24 -15.16 -14.74 -13.15
C LEU A 24 -15.57 -15.46 -14.45
N ALA A 25 -15.97 -14.72 -15.49
CA ALA A 25 -16.29 -15.31 -16.78
C ALA A 25 -15.07 -16.02 -17.39
N ARG A 26 -13.88 -15.42 -17.27
CA ARG A 26 -12.61 -16.01 -17.74
C ARG A 26 -12.25 -17.26 -16.95
N VAL A 27 -12.35 -17.22 -15.62
CA VAL A 27 -12.08 -18.40 -14.79
C VAL A 27 -13.09 -19.50 -15.04
N ALA A 28 -14.39 -19.17 -15.18
CA ALA A 28 -15.42 -20.16 -15.51
C ALA A 28 -15.15 -20.86 -16.85
N GLN A 29 -14.70 -20.12 -17.86
CA GLN A 29 -14.26 -20.72 -19.13
C GLN A 29 -13.04 -21.63 -18.91
N ALA A 30 -12.05 -21.20 -18.12
CA ALA A 30 -10.88 -22.01 -17.81
C ALA A 30 -11.26 -23.30 -17.06
N VAL A 31 -12.19 -23.24 -16.10
CA VAL A 31 -12.71 -24.39 -15.36
C VAL A 31 -13.37 -25.40 -16.30
N ARG A 32 -14.24 -24.94 -17.22
CA ARG A 32 -14.87 -25.80 -18.24
C ARG A 32 -13.87 -26.52 -19.14
N LEU A 33 -12.69 -25.92 -19.34
CA LEU A 33 -11.60 -26.49 -20.13
C LEU A 33 -10.61 -27.32 -19.29
N GLY A 34 -10.86 -27.54 -18.00
CA GLY A 34 -9.95 -28.26 -17.09
C GLY A 34 -8.70 -27.47 -16.70
N ARG A 35 -8.71 -26.14 -16.84
CA ARG A 35 -7.54 -25.25 -16.68
C ARG A 35 -7.63 -24.36 -15.43
N TYR A 36 -7.83 -24.94 -14.25
CA TYR A 36 -8.08 -24.17 -13.01
C TYR A 36 -6.99 -24.27 -11.92
N GLY A 37 -6.12 -25.28 -11.94
CA GLY A 37 -4.92 -25.35 -11.07
C GLY A 37 -5.20 -25.91 -9.69
N ALA A 38 -4.15 -26.33 -8.97
CA ALA A 38 -4.29 -27.11 -7.73
C ALA A 38 -4.95 -26.34 -6.58
N ALA A 39 -4.60 -25.06 -6.41
CA ALA A 39 -5.18 -24.23 -5.35
C ALA A 39 -6.68 -23.98 -5.56
N LEU A 40 -7.10 -23.72 -6.81
CA LEU A 40 -8.52 -23.52 -7.12
C LEU A 40 -9.31 -24.83 -7.05
N ASP A 41 -8.68 -25.96 -7.39
CA ASP A 41 -9.27 -27.29 -7.17
C ASP A 41 -9.57 -27.53 -5.69
N ALA A 42 -8.58 -27.31 -4.81
CA ALA A 42 -8.76 -27.43 -3.37
C ALA A 42 -9.88 -26.50 -2.85
N TYR A 43 -9.92 -25.26 -3.34
CA TYR A 43 -10.92 -24.26 -2.94
C TYR A 43 -12.36 -24.59 -3.37
N MET A 44 -12.54 -25.29 -4.49
CA MET A 44 -13.85 -25.70 -5.00
C MET A 44 -14.25 -27.13 -4.57
N ARG A 45 -13.40 -27.81 -3.80
CA ARG A 45 -13.61 -29.21 -3.43
C ARG A 45 -14.74 -29.34 -2.41
N THR A 46 -15.57 -30.36 -2.61
CA THR A 46 -16.68 -30.68 -1.70
C THR A 46 -16.32 -31.71 -0.65
N SER A 47 -15.35 -32.59 -0.95
CA SER A 47 -14.83 -33.61 -0.04
C SER A 47 -13.81 -33.04 0.94
N GLU A 48 -13.91 -33.47 2.18
CA GLU A 48 -13.01 -33.05 3.26
C GLU A 48 -11.76 -33.92 3.29
N PRO A 49 -10.56 -33.36 3.55
CA PRO A 49 -9.36 -34.16 3.76
C PRO A 49 -9.44 -34.94 5.09
N ALA A 50 -8.53 -35.89 5.30
CA ALA A 50 -8.34 -36.49 6.62
C ALA A 50 -7.89 -35.41 7.61
N ARG A 51 -8.80 -34.99 8.48
CA ARG A 51 -8.58 -33.89 9.43
C ARG A 51 -7.79 -34.35 10.65
N VAL A 52 -6.91 -33.47 11.11
CA VAL A 52 -6.11 -33.64 12.33
C VAL A 52 -6.40 -32.49 13.27
N ASP A 53 -7.05 -32.80 14.39
CA ASP A 53 -7.33 -31.82 15.45
C ASP A 53 -6.06 -31.54 16.27
N LEU A 54 -5.44 -30.38 16.02
CA LEU A 54 -4.17 -29.99 16.62
C LEU A 54 -4.25 -29.81 18.16
N ARG A 55 -5.44 -29.62 18.73
CA ARG A 55 -5.62 -29.54 20.19
C ARG A 55 -5.57 -30.92 20.83
N ARG A 56 -6.05 -31.94 20.10
CA ARG A 56 -6.08 -33.33 20.55
C ARG A 56 -4.79 -34.09 20.23
N HIS A 57 -4.04 -33.58 19.26
CA HIS A 57 -2.82 -34.21 18.73
C HIS A 57 -1.59 -33.28 18.85
N PRO A 58 -1.16 -32.91 20.07
CA PRO A 58 0.02 -32.06 20.27
C PRO A 58 1.33 -32.68 19.74
N GLU A 59 1.39 -34.01 19.61
CA GLU A 59 2.50 -34.73 18.96
C GLU A 59 2.68 -34.34 17.49
N VAL A 60 1.60 -34.10 16.76
CA VAL A 60 1.67 -33.65 15.36
C VAL A 60 2.22 -32.23 15.29
N VAL A 61 1.88 -31.38 16.27
CA VAL A 61 2.45 -30.03 16.36
C VAL A 61 3.94 -30.09 16.65
N PHE A 62 4.36 -30.94 17.58
CA PHE A 62 5.75 -31.16 17.96
C PHE A 62 6.60 -31.60 16.76
N ASP A 63 6.16 -32.61 16.01
CA ASP A 63 6.86 -33.12 14.82
C ASP A 63 6.98 -32.05 13.72
N ARG A 64 5.94 -31.22 13.55
CA ARG A 64 5.92 -30.17 12.52
C ARG A 64 6.75 -28.95 12.86
N VAL A 65 7.14 -28.75 14.12
CA VAL A 65 8.08 -27.69 14.52
C VAL A 65 9.47 -28.23 14.80
N ALA A 66 9.76 -29.48 14.43
CA ALA A 66 11.09 -30.07 14.55
C ALA A 66 12.14 -29.26 13.77
N PRO A 67 13.41 -29.25 14.20
CA PRO A 67 14.43 -28.37 13.63
C PRO A 67 14.56 -28.38 12.10
N ASP A 68 14.43 -29.57 11.48
CA ASP A 68 14.53 -29.74 10.02
C ASP A 68 13.33 -29.18 9.25
N MET A 69 12.22 -28.91 9.94
CA MET A 69 11.00 -28.31 9.37
C MET A 69 11.04 -26.78 9.38
N VAL A 70 11.90 -26.19 10.22
CA VAL A 70 12.00 -24.75 10.43
C VAL A 70 12.68 -24.08 9.23
N PRO A 71 12.05 -23.09 8.56
CA PRO A 71 12.65 -22.41 7.42
C PRO A 71 13.94 -21.65 7.80
N LEU A 72 14.92 -21.74 6.93
CA LEU A 72 16.25 -21.13 7.13
C LEU A 72 16.21 -19.61 7.35
N GLY A 73 15.25 -18.91 6.75
CA GLY A 73 15.07 -17.47 6.89
C GLY A 73 13.96 -17.10 7.87
N ARG A 74 14.16 -16.01 8.62
CA ARG A 74 13.08 -15.34 9.36
C ARG A 74 13.17 -13.82 9.21
N TRP A 75 12.09 -13.12 9.57
CA TRP A 75 12.11 -11.66 9.55
C TRP A 75 13.01 -11.12 10.68
N PRO A 76 13.75 -10.01 10.46
CA PRO A 76 14.72 -9.46 11.42
C PRO A 76 14.04 -8.73 12.61
N GLN A 77 13.38 -9.52 13.45
CA GLN A 77 12.78 -9.10 14.73
C GLN A 77 13.76 -9.34 15.89
N ALA A 78 13.35 -9.01 17.12
CA ALA A 78 14.17 -9.26 18.29
C ALA A 78 14.37 -10.78 18.46
N ALA A 79 15.62 -11.20 18.73
CA ALA A 79 16.00 -12.61 18.72
C ALA A 79 15.41 -13.41 19.90
N ASP A 80 15.13 -12.71 21.00
CA ASP A 80 14.48 -13.17 22.23
C ASP A 80 12.95 -13.27 22.13
N LEU A 81 12.38 -12.81 21.01
CA LEU A 81 10.94 -12.89 20.72
C LEU A 81 10.70 -13.82 19.51
N PRO A 82 10.73 -15.15 19.70
CA PRO A 82 10.36 -16.11 18.68
C PRO A 82 8.84 -16.08 18.39
N LEU A 83 8.45 -16.70 17.27
CA LEU A 83 7.06 -16.99 16.98
C LEU A 83 6.46 -17.89 18.06
N ALA A 84 5.22 -17.62 18.47
CA ALA A 84 4.50 -18.58 19.31
C ALA A 84 4.34 -19.92 18.59
N LEU A 85 4.17 -21.02 19.34
CA LEU A 85 4.10 -22.38 18.79
C LEU A 85 3.14 -22.49 17.60
N SER A 86 1.89 -22.03 17.74
CA SER A 86 0.90 -22.09 16.66
C SER A 86 1.29 -21.29 15.40
N GLN A 87 2.05 -20.19 15.58
CA GLN A 87 2.56 -19.39 14.46
C GLN A 87 3.73 -20.11 13.77
N GLN A 88 4.64 -20.68 14.56
CA GLN A 88 5.78 -21.46 14.07
C GLN A 88 5.29 -22.68 13.29
N PHE A 89 4.35 -23.45 13.85
CA PHE A 89 3.67 -24.56 13.18
C PHE A 89 3.10 -24.15 11.82
N ALA A 90 2.38 -23.01 11.74
CA ALA A 90 1.80 -22.54 10.50
C ALA A 90 2.87 -22.18 9.46
N VAL A 91 3.96 -21.53 9.86
CA VAL A 91 5.10 -21.20 8.97
C VAL A 91 5.75 -22.49 8.44
N ASP A 92 6.01 -23.44 9.33
CA ASP A 92 6.73 -24.67 9.01
C ASP A 92 5.88 -25.58 8.12
N SER A 93 4.60 -25.75 8.42
CA SER A 93 3.67 -26.51 7.58
C SER A 93 3.49 -25.86 6.20
N VAL A 94 3.35 -24.53 6.12
CA VAL A 94 3.24 -23.85 4.81
C VAL A 94 4.50 -24.07 3.98
N MET A 95 5.69 -23.93 4.58
CA MET A 95 6.94 -24.09 3.84
C MET A 95 7.23 -25.55 3.48
N ALA A 96 6.90 -26.50 4.35
CA ALA A 96 7.08 -27.93 4.07
C ALA A 96 6.08 -28.45 3.02
N ASP A 97 4.79 -28.11 3.17
CA ASP A 97 3.73 -28.72 2.37
C ASP A 97 3.47 -27.96 1.06
N LEU A 98 3.54 -26.61 1.06
CA LEU A 98 3.23 -25.80 -0.13
C LEU A 98 4.47 -25.41 -0.94
N ALA A 99 5.61 -25.09 -0.33
CA ALA A 99 6.76 -24.55 -1.07
C ALA A 99 7.30 -25.51 -2.17
N PRO A 100 7.41 -26.82 -1.93
CA PRO A 100 7.83 -27.78 -2.97
C PRO A 100 6.78 -27.95 -4.09
N GLY A 101 5.50 -27.76 -3.76
CA GLY A 101 4.36 -28.11 -4.63
C GLY A 101 3.51 -26.92 -5.08
N LYS A 102 2.21 -27.18 -5.19
CA LYS A 102 1.14 -26.23 -5.52
C LYS A 102 -0.08 -26.58 -4.66
N GLY A 103 -0.86 -25.60 -4.23
CA GLY A 103 -2.02 -25.88 -3.39
C GLY A 103 -2.47 -24.69 -2.55
N MET A 104 -3.24 -25.00 -1.51
CA MET A 104 -3.82 -24.04 -0.58
C MET A 104 -3.58 -24.48 0.87
N PHE A 105 -3.34 -23.53 1.76
CA PHE A 105 -3.25 -23.75 3.20
C PHE A 105 -3.99 -22.63 3.93
N ALA A 106 -4.82 -23.00 4.91
CA ALA A 106 -5.63 -22.06 5.67
C ALA A 106 -5.08 -21.88 7.09
N VAL A 107 -5.01 -20.63 7.53
CA VAL A 107 -4.61 -20.23 8.88
C VAL A 107 -5.70 -19.36 9.47
N ASN A 108 -6.32 -19.85 10.54
CA ASN A 108 -7.25 -19.10 11.34
C ASN A 108 -6.46 -18.18 12.28
N GLY A 109 -6.62 -16.88 12.10
CA GLY A 109 -5.95 -15.88 12.93
C GLY A 109 -6.96 -15.04 13.69
N PRO A 110 -7.27 -15.39 14.96
CA PRO A 110 -8.04 -14.53 15.85
C PRO A 110 -7.43 -13.11 15.99
N PRO A 111 -8.16 -12.12 16.54
CA PRO A 111 -7.62 -10.78 16.72
C PRO A 111 -6.46 -10.81 17.72
N GLY A 112 -5.34 -10.17 17.43
CA GLY A 112 -4.21 -10.04 18.35
C GLY A 112 -3.30 -11.27 18.51
N THR A 113 -3.48 -12.31 17.69
CA THR A 113 -2.65 -13.53 17.67
C THR A 113 -1.45 -13.47 16.71
N GLY A 114 -1.16 -12.29 16.16
CA GLY A 114 0.07 -12.03 15.40
C GLY A 114 0.11 -12.55 13.95
N LYS A 115 -1.03 -12.53 13.24
CA LYS A 115 -1.12 -12.83 11.79
C LYS A 115 -0.02 -12.17 10.94
N THR A 116 0.17 -10.85 11.10
CA THR A 116 1.19 -10.08 10.35
C THR A 116 2.61 -10.57 10.67
N THR A 117 2.88 -10.96 11.92
CA THR A 117 4.18 -11.49 12.35
C THR A 117 4.49 -12.81 11.63
N MET A 118 3.51 -13.70 11.54
CA MET A 118 3.64 -14.97 10.79
C MET A 118 3.86 -14.72 9.29
N LEU A 119 3.10 -13.80 8.67
CA LEU A 119 3.26 -13.46 7.25
C LEU A 119 4.65 -12.88 6.93
N ARG A 120 5.25 -12.09 7.83
CA ARG A 120 6.62 -11.57 7.68
C ARG A 120 7.65 -12.71 7.62
N ASP A 121 7.53 -13.70 8.50
CA ASP A 121 8.45 -14.83 8.53
C ASP A 121 8.30 -15.71 7.28
N LEU A 122 7.07 -15.90 6.77
CA LEU A 122 6.85 -16.55 5.47
C LEU A 122 7.52 -15.79 4.31
N ILE A 123 7.41 -14.45 4.27
CA ILE A 123 8.08 -13.64 3.25
C ILE A 123 9.60 -13.84 3.34
N ALA A 124 10.17 -13.80 4.54
CA ALA A 124 11.60 -13.99 4.75
C ALA A 124 12.06 -15.38 4.30
N ALA A 125 11.31 -16.43 4.65
CA ALA A 125 11.57 -17.81 4.23
C ALA A 125 11.57 -17.95 2.69
N ILE A 126 10.59 -17.37 2.00
CA ILE A 126 10.49 -17.42 0.53
C ILE A 126 11.65 -16.68 -0.13
N VAL A 127 12.05 -15.51 0.40
CA VAL A 127 13.19 -14.74 -0.10
C VAL A 127 14.51 -15.49 0.10
N VAL A 128 14.72 -16.11 1.26
CA VAL A 128 15.90 -16.93 1.55
C VAL A 128 15.97 -18.15 0.64
N GLU A 129 14.85 -18.85 0.41
CA GLU A 129 14.82 -19.98 -0.52
C GLU A 129 15.19 -19.56 -1.95
N ARG A 130 14.71 -18.39 -2.42
CA ARG A 130 15.14 -17.86 -3.73
C ARG A 130 16.64 -17.57 -3.75
N ALA A 131 17.18 -16.96 -2.70
CA ALA A 131 18.61 -16.71 -2.57
C ALA A 131 19.44 -17.99 -2.54
N HIS A 132 18.97 -19.03 -1.84
CA HIS A 132 19.61 -20.33 -1.83
C HIS A 132 19.74 -20.91 -3.25
N ARG A 133 18.70 -20.77 -4.08
CA ARG A 133 18.77 -21.18 -5.50
C ARG A 133 19.68 -20.30 -6.34
N LEU A 134 19.69 -18.99 -6.10
CA LEU A 134 20.62 -18.05 -6.76
C LEU A 134 22.08 -18.39 -6.46
N SER A 135 22.39 -18.79 -5.22
CA SER A 135 23.76 -19.13 -4.80
C SER A 135 24.37 -20.31 -5.56
N LYS A 136 23.55 -21.11 -6.23
CA LYS A 136 23.96 -22.27 -7.05
C LYS A 136 24.33 -21.92 -8.49
N LEU A 137 24.25 -20.64 -8.89
CA LEU A 137 24.63 -20.19 -10.23
C LEU A 137 26.13 -19.97 -10.33
N SER A 138 26.77 -20.48 -11.38
CA SER A 138 28.19 -20.23 -11.66
C SER A 138 28.44 -18.82 -12.20
N ARG A 139 27.48 -18.25 -12.96
CA ARG A 139 27.54 -16.89 -13.51
C ARG A 139 26.19 -16.20 -13.37
N THR A 140 26.20 -14.88 -13.20
CA THR A 140 24.97 -14.06 -13.04
C THR A 140 24.07 -14.11 -14.27
N GLY A 141 24.65 -14.19 -15.47
CA GLY A 141 23.92 -14.26 -16.74
C GLY A 141 23.07 -15.52 -16.90
N ASP A 142 23.41 -16.59 -16.17
CA ASP A 142 22.70 -17.88 -16.17
C ASP A 142 21.34 -17.80 -15.46
N ALA A 143 21.06 -16.68 -14.78
CA ALA A 143 19.74 -16.39 -14.23
C ALA A 143 18.67 -16.19 -15.33
N PHE A 144 19.09 -15.94 -16.58
CA PHE A 144 18.21 -15.60 -17.69
C PHE A 144 18.34 -16.55 -18.88
N THR A 145 17.24 -16.76 -19.59
CA THR A 145 17.14 -17.64 -20.75
C THR A 145 16.84 -16.83 -22.02
N ALA A 146 15.66 -17.04 -22.62
CA ALA A 146 15.24 -16.43 -23.87
C ALA A 146 15.04 -14.91 -23.77
N THR A 147 15.14 -14.20 -24.90
CA THR A 147 14.82 -12.77 -24.99
C THR A 147 13.57 -12.55 -25.83
N HIS A 148 12.54 -11.96 -25.24
CA HIS A 148 11.31 -11.54 -25.90
C HIS A 148 11.39 -10.07 -26.31
N ARG A 149 10.73 -9.66 -27.40
CA ARG A 149 10.73 -8.28 -27.88
C ARG A 149 9.33 -7.84 -28.28
N TRP A 150 9.00 -6.57 -28.01
CA TRP A 150 7.79 -5.90 -28.50
C TRP A 150 8.07 -4.41 -28.75
N SER A 151 7.13 -3.71 -29.38
CA SER A 151 7.24 -2.25 -29.61
C SER A 151 6.19 -1.51 -28.79
N SER A 152 6.57 -0.43 -28.12
CA SER A 152 5.65 0.50 -27.44
C SER A 152 5.87 1.90 -28.00
N GLY A 153 4.94 2.36 -28.85
CA GLY A 153 5.10 3.59 -29.63
C GLY A 153 6.35 3.55 -30.53
N VAL A 154 7.26 4.49 -30.34
CA VAL A 154 8.55 4.59 -31.07
C VAL A 154 9.67 3.72 -30.49
N TYR A 155 9.47 3.07 -29.33
CA TYR A 155 10.52 2.33 -28.64
C TYR A 155 10.39 0.81 -28.83
N ARG A 156 11.50 0.10 -29.09
CA ARG A 156 11.56 -1.37 -29.02
C ARG A 156 11.97 -1.82 -27.62
N ARG A 157 11.21 -2.73 -27.02
CA ARG A 157 11.51 -3.39 -25.74
C ARG A 157 12.15 -4.75 -25.97
N ALA A 158 13.04 -5.15 -25.05
CA ALA A 158 13.64 -6.47 -25.01
C ALA A 158 13.65 -6.98 -23.56
N VAL A 159 12.84 -8.00 -23.27
CA VAL A 159 12.70 -8.58 -21.92
C VAL A 159 13.28 -9.99 -21.91
N ARG A 160 14.22 -10.28 -21.00
CA ARG A 160 14.79 -11.62 -20.84
C ARG A 160 13.99 -12.44 -19.85
N ALA A 161 13.62 -13.66 -20.23
CA ALA A 161 12.96 -14.62 -19.36
C ALA A 161 13.91 -15.15 -18.29
N TRP A 162 13.37 -15.49 -17.12
CA TRP A 162 14.12 -16.07 -16.01
C TRP A 162 14.28 -17.58 -16.18
N ARG A 163 15.34 -18.14 -15.58
CA ARG A 163 15.48 -19.58 -15.40
C ARG A 163 14.37 -20.09 -14.48
N GLU A 164 13.73 -21.20 -14.84
CA GLU A 164 12.53 -21.71 -14.16
C GLU A 164 12.71 -21.86 -12.64
N GLY A 165 13.87 -22.38 -12.20
CA GLY A 165 14.19 -22.55 -10.78
C GLY A 165 14.24 -21.26 -9.94
N LEU A 166 14.30 -20.09 -10.58
CA LEU A 166 14.31 -18.75 -9.94
C LEU A 166 12.95 -18.05 -9.99
N THR A 167 11.92 -18.71 -10.53
CA THR A 167 10.55 -18.20 -10.66
C THR A 167 9.60 -18.94 -9.71
N GLY A 168 8.40 -18.39 -9.47
CA GLY A 168 7.45 -18.97 -8.52
C GLY A 168 7.63 -18.48 -7.08
N PHE A 169 8.36 -17.38 -6.91
CA PHE A 169 8.62 -16.67 -5.66
C PHE A 169 7.89 -15.33 -5.57
N GLU A 170 7.08 -15.01 -6.58
CA GLU A 170 6.33 -13.76 -6.65
C GLU A 170 5.23 -13.78 -5.58
N ILE A 171 5.22 -12.83 -4.64
CA ILE A 171 4.25 -12.79 -3.55
C ILE A 171 3.22 -11.69 -3.82
N VAL A 172 1.95 -12.05 -3.95
CA VAL A 172 0.84 -11.10 -3.97
C VAL A 172 0.08 -11.19 -2.66
N VAL A 173 -0.13 -10.06 -1.99
CA VAL A 173 -1.00 -9.98 -0.80
C VAL A 173 -2.33 -9.35 -1.21
N ALA A 174 -3.43 -10.09 -1.09
CA ALA A 174 -4.75 -9.67 -1.52
C ALA A 174 -5.72 -9.53 -0.35
N SER A 175 -6.60 -8.53 -0.41
CA SER A 175 -7.70 -8.40 0.56
C SER A 175 -8.97 -7.81 -0.09
N ALA A 176 -10.09 -7.89 0.63
CA ALA A 176 -11.40 -7.44 0.16
C ALA A 176 -11.58 -5.91 0.19
N ASN A 177 -10.80 -5.17 0.98
CA ASN A 177 -10.96 -3.74 1.13
C ASN A 177 -9.63 -2.96 1.18
N ASN A 178 -9.66 -1.69 0.78
CA ASN A 178 -8.48 -0.83 0.71
C ASN A 178 -7.83 -0.57 2.07
N GLY A 179 -8.60 -0.55 3.16
CA GLY A 179 -8.08 -0.31 4.51
C GLY A 179 -7.20 -1.45 5.01
N ALA A 180 -7.63 -2.69 4.79
CA ALA A 180 -6.86 -3.89 5.08
C ALA A 180 -5.58 -3.94 4.24
N VAL A 181 -5.68 -3.64 2.94
CA VAL A 181 -4.49 -3.52 2.07
C VAL A 181 -3.52 -2.48 2.61
N GLN A 182 -3.99 -1.28 2.94
CA GLN A 182 -3.16 -0.21 3.49
C GLN A 182 -2.48 -0.61 4.80
N ASN A 183 -3.21 -1.27 5.71
CA ASN A 183 -2.65 -1.76 6.97
C ASN A 183 -1.51 -2.77 6.71
N VAL A 184 -1.74 -3.75 5.84
CA VAL A 184 -0.72 -4.73 5.43
C VAL A 184 0.49 -4.04 4.81
N THR A 185 0.28 -3.10 3.88
CA THR A 185 1.36 -2.35 3.20
C THR A 185 2.19 -1.52 4.17
N LEU A 186 1.59 -0.97 5.22
CA LEU A 186 2.30 -0.14 6.19
C LEU A 186 2.96 -0.97 7.30
N GLU A 187 2.33 -2.07 7.72
CA GLU A 187 2.82 -2.90 8.81
C GLU A 187 3.98 -3.80 8.37
N ILE A 188 3.88 -4.50 7.23
CA ILE A 188 4.88 -5.51 6.83
C ILE A 188 6.29 -4.89 6.68
N PRO A 189 6.50 -3.81 5.90
CA PRO A 189 7.83 -3.21 5.69
C PRO A 189 8.16 -2.07 6.67
N GLY A 190 7.32 -1.76 7.66
CA GLY A 190 7.50 -0.58 8.51
C GLY A 190 8.81 -0.63 9.32
N LYS A 191 9.52 0.51 9.47
CA LYS A 191 10.79 0.61 10.23
C LYS A 191 10.70 0.06 11.67
N ASN A 192 9.52 0.17 12.30
CA ASN A 192 9.25 -0.37 13.63
C ASN A 192 9.09 -1.89 13.67
N ALA A 193 8.89 -2.54 12.52
CA ALA A 193 8.85 -3.99 12.36
C ALA A 193 10.25 -4.63 12.24
N ILE A 194 11.30 -3.81 12.22
CA ILE A 194 12.71 -4.23 12.18
C ILE A 194 13.35 -3.85 13.51
N HIS A 195 13.96 -4.82 14.18
CA HIS A 195 14.64 -4.59 15.46
C HIS A 195 15.83 -3.63 15.25
N PRO A 196 16.09 -2.66 16.16
CA PRO A 196 17.03 -1.56 15.92
C PRO A 196 18.41 -1.93 15.35
N PRO A 197 19.09 -3.00 15.77
CA PRO A 197 20.39 -3.42 15.23
C PRO A 197 20.39 -3.72 13.72
N TRP A 198 19.24 -4.08 13.15
CA TRP A 198 19.15 -4.44 11.72
C TRP A 198 18.82 -3.27 10.82
N ARG A 199 18.29 -2.16 11.37
CA ARG A 199 17.63 -1.09 10.58
C ARG A 199 18.54 -0.46 9.52
N ASP A 200 19.82 -0.28 9.83
CA ASP A 200 20.78 0.34 8.92
C ASP A 200 21.27 -0.64 7.83
N THR A 201 21.11 -1.94 8.06
CA THR A 201 21.53 -3.01 7.13
C THR A 201 20.41 -3.53 6.23
N THR A 202 19.14 -3.23 6.58
CA THR A 202 17.93 -3.74 5.90
C THR A 202 17.30 -2.75 4.91
N ASP A 203 17.93 -1.60 4.65
CA ASP A 203 17.38 -0.55 3.78
C ASP A 203 17.69 -0.84 2.29
N TYR A 204 16.84 -1.68 1.69
CA TYR A 204 17.01 -2.33 0.39
C TYR A 204 17.11 -1.38 -0.83
N LEU A 205 16.99 -0.05 -0.67
CA LEU A 205 17.14 0.94 -1.76
C LEU A 205 17.89 2.25 -1.41
N ALA A 206 18.46 2.42 -0.22
CA ALA A 206 19.15 3.68 0.12
C ALA A 206 20.35 4.01 -0.81
N ASP A 207 20.91 2.99 -1.46
CA ASP A 207 22.24 3.03 -2.06
C ASP A 207 22.28 3.03 -3.61
N ILE A 208 21.21 3.50 -4.25
CA ILE A 208 21.39 4.37 -5.45
C ILE A 208 21.78 5.79 -4.98
N GLY A 209 21.49 6.12 -3.71
CA GLY A 209 21.86 7.36 -3.02
C GLY A 209 23.30 7.41 -2.50
N SER A 210 24.06 6.32 -2.47
CA SER A 210 25.51 6.38 -2.29
C SER A 210 26.20 5.44 -3.27
N ARG A 211 26.44 5.91 -4.49
CA ARG A 211 27.46 5.37 -5.42
C ARG A 211 28.89 5.42 -4.85
N VAL A 212 29.05 5.44 -3.55
CA VAL A 212 30.29 5.77 -2.86
C VAL A 212 30.44 4.76 -1.74
N LEU A 213 31.43 3.89 -1.90
CA LEU A 213 32.25 3.18 -0.90
C LEU A 213 32.46 1.70 -1.25
N GLY A 214 33.74 1.36 -1.32
CA GLY A 214 34.34 0.14 -1.86
C GLY A 214 34.34 -1.08 -0.94
N GLN A 215 34.88 -2.16 -1.50
CA GLN A 215 34.81 -3.58 -1.12
C GLN A 215 35.81 -4.00 0.01
N PRO A 216 36.18 -5.30 0.19
CA PRO A 216 35.49 -6.35 0.95
C PRO A 216 36.39 -7.01 2.04
N ALA A 217 35.85 -7.80 2.97
CA ALA A 217 36.61 -8.85 3.66
C ALA A 217 35.72 -9.96 4.25
N ARG A 218 36.29 -11.16 4.26
CA ARG A 218 35.69 -12.49 4.40
C ARG A 218 35.51 -12.92 5.85
N LEU A 219 34.41 -13.64 6.10
CA LEU A 219 34.27 -14.64 7.16
C LEU A 219 35.10 -15.88 6.78
N HIS A 220 36.03 -16.35 7.61
CA HIS A 220 36.47 -17.76 7.61
C HIS A 220 36.94 -18.34 8.97
N ASP A 221 37.17 -17.57 10.03
CA ASP A 221 37.73 -18.17 11.26
C ASP A 221 36.74 -18.43 12.42
N ARG A 222 35.44 -18.14 12.26
CA ARG A 222 34.43 -18.34 13.32
C ARG A 222 33.71 -19.70 13.28
N ILE A 223 33.81 -20.44 12.18
CA ILE A 223 33.03 -21.67 11.94
C ILE A 223 33.69 -22.91 12.56
N ALA A 224 35.00 -22.92 12.75
CA ALA A 224 35.72 -24.04 13.38
C ALA A 224 35.51 -24.11 14.91
N GLU A 225 35.28 -22.97 15.56
CA GLU A 225 35.04 -22.89 17.00
C GLU A 225 33.61 -23.30 17.38
N LEU A 226 32.63 -23.01 16.52
CA LEU A 226 31.22 -23.34 16.74
C LEU A 226 30.93 -24.85 16.66
N ARG A 227 31.76 -25.64 15.94
CA ARG A 227 31.58 -27.10 15.85
C ARG A 227 31.95 -27.86 17.12
N ARG A 228 32.77 -27.26 17.99
CA ARG A 228 33.15 -27.87 19.29
C ARG A 228 32.17 -27.54 20.42
N GLN A 229 31.32 -26.53 20.23
CA GLN A 229 30.31 -26.12 21.22
C GLN A 229 29.02 -26.97 21.16
N VAL A 230 28.68 -27.51 19.97
CA VAL A 230 27.49 -28.36 19.76
C VAL A 230 27.43 -29.60 20.66
N SER A 231 28.57 -30.17 21.06
CA SER A 231 28.58 -31.36 21.94
C SER A 231 28.31 -31.05 23.42
N ARG A 232 28.24 -29.76 23.82
CA ARG A 232 27.94 -29.31 25.19
C ARG A 232 26.51 -28.78 25.37
N HIS A 233 25.77 -28.52 24.29
CA HIS A 233 24.48 -27.80 24.33
C HIS A 233 23.25 -28.63 24.69
N ALA A 234 23.41 -29.84 25.23
CA ALA A 234 22.27 -30.58 25.80
C ALA A 234 21.80 -29.96 27.14
N ASP A 235 22.70 -29.34 27.91
CA ASP A 235 22.39 -28.71 29.21
C ASP A 235 21.97 -27.23 29.08
N ASP A 236 22.31 -26.55 27.96
CA ASP A 236 22.07 -25.11 27.74
C ASP A 236 20.69 -24.78 27.12
N LEU A 237 19.99 -25.75 26.51
CA LEU A 237 18.72 -25.50 25.81
C LEU A 237 17.56 -25.10 26.74
N GLY A 238 17.70 -25.28 28.06
CA GLY A 238 16.78 -24.75 29.07
C GLY A 238 15.30 -24.98 28.75
N HIS A 239 14.52 -23.91 28.62
CA HIS A 239 13.07 -23.94 28.34
C HIS A 239 12.72 -24.06 26.84
N PHE A 240 13.72 -24.12 25.95
CA PHE A 240 13.52 -24.38 24.52
C PHE A 240 13.51 -25.89 24.22
N LEU A 241 13.99 -26.72 25.15
CA LEU A 241 13.74 -28.16 25.14
C LEU A 241 12.38 -28.43 25.83
N PRO A 242 11.40 -29.05 25.18
CA PRO A 242 10.11 -29.32 25.81
C PRO A 242 10.25 -30.39 26.90
N GLY A 243 10.02 -29.99 28.16
CA GLY A 243 9.96 -30.88 29.32
C GLY A 243 8.56 -31.50 29.52
N ASP A 244 8.39 -32.28 30.59
CA ASP A 244 7.12 -32.96 30.91
C ASP A 244 5.92 -32.00 31.04
N ASP A 245 6.19 -30.75 31.44
CA ASP A 245 5.16 -29.72 31.55
C ASP A 245 4.69 -29.18 30.20
N TRP A 246 5.44 -29.38 29.11
CA TRP A 246 5.01 -29.04 27.76
C TRP A 246 3.85 -29.93 27.28
N TRP A 247 3.85 -31.20 27.67
CA TRP A 247 2.80 -32.15 27.31
C TRP A 247 1.53 -31.94 28.15
N THR A 248 1.69 -31.51 29.40
CA THR A 248 0.59 -31.40 30.38
C THR A 248 -0.01 -30.00 30.50
N ASP A 249 0.76 -28.92 30.30
CA ASP A 249 0.31 -27.52 30.37
C ASP A 249 0.22 -26.89 28.97
N GLU A 250 -1.01 -26.82 28.46
CA GLU A 250 -1.32 -26.21 27.17
C GLU A 250 -0.92 -24.72 27.08
N THR A 251 -1.02 -23.96 28.18
CA THR A 251 -0.68 -22.53 28.17
C THR A 251 0.83 -22.31 28.04
N LYS A 252 1.63 -23.11 28.75
CA LYS A 252 3.09 -23.09 28.60
C LYS A 252 3.51 -23.55 27.22
N ARG A 253 2.93 -24.65 26.73
CA ARG A 253 3.17 -25.18 25.39
C ARG A 253 2.96 -24.14 24.31
N GLU A 254 1.81 -23.50 24.26
CA GLU A 254 1.48 -22.53 23.20
C GLU A 254 2.37 -21.27 23.24
N ARG A 255 2.85 -20.88 24.42
CA ARG A 255 3.76 -19.74 24.59
C ARG A 255 5.22 -20.08 24.28
N SER A 256 5.56 -21.36 24.17
CA SER A 256 6.91 -21.83 23.87
C SER A 256 7.24 -21.76 22.38
N SER A 257 8.53 -21.89 22.07
CA SER A 257 9.07 -22.06 20.72
C SER A 257 10.13 -23.16 20.79
N PRO A 258 9.72 -24.44 20.74
CA PRO A 258 10.64 -25.56 20.88
C PRO A 258 11.82 -25.42 19.93
N TRP A 259 13.02 -25.77 20.38
CA TRP A 259 14.29 -25.78 19.64
C TRP A 259 14.88 -24.42 19.25
N ILE A 260 14.09 -23.36 19.28
CA ILE A 260 14.46 -22.07 18.67
C ILE A 260 14.99 -21.10 19.74
N ASP A 261 16.29 -21.17 19.98
CA ASP A 261 16.99 -20.22 20.85
C ASP A 261 17.27 -18.86 20.16
N ALA A 262 17.80 -17.91 20.93
CA ALA A 262 18.14 -16.58 20.44
C ALA A 262 19.30 -16.56 19.42
N ALA A 263 20.26 -17.47 19.54
CA ALA A 263 21.41 -17.55 18.64
C ALA A 263 20.96 -18.03 17.24
N TRP A 264 20.14 -19.07 17.19
CA TRP A 264 19.56 -19.59 15.97
C TRP A 264 18.63 -18.55 15.32
N ASN A 265 17.80 -17.85 16.09
CA ASN A 265 16.98 -16.75 15.58
C ASN A 265 17.79 -15.60 14.98
N THR A 266 18.92 -15.27 15.59
CA THR A 266 19.86 -14.29 15.05
C THR A 266 20.42 -14.77 13.72
N ALA A 267 20.92 -16.00 13.64
CA ALA A 267 21.47 -16.58 12.41
C ALA A 267 20.43 -16.63 11.26
N ARG A 268 19.17 -16.99 11.55
CA ARG A 268 18.09 -17.01 10.56
C ARG A 268 17.75 -15.60 10.05
N SER A 269 17.88 -14.58 10.90
CA SER A 269 17.68 -13.17 10.54
C SER A 269 18.85 -12.64 9.70
N GLU A 270 20.09 -12.98 10.07
CA GLU A 270 21.30 -12.67 9.30
C GLU A 270 21.24 -13.29 7.91
N LEU A 271 20.83 -14.56 7.81
CA LEU A 271 20.69 -15.24 6.53
C LEU A 271 19.66 -14.55 5.61
N PHE A 272 18.58 -14.00 6.16
CA PHE A 272 17.65 -13.18 5.40
C PHE A 272 18.31 -11.88 4.89
N VAL A 273 19.11 -11.21 5.72
CA VAL A 273 19.87 -10.01 5.29
C VAL A 273 20.87 -10.36 4.19
N GLU A 274 21.61 -11.47 4.32
CA GLU A 274 22.53 -11.96 3.29
C GLU A 274 21.81 -12.37 2.01
N ALA A 275 20.61 -12.97 2.13
CA ALA A 275 19.77 -13.25 0.99
C ALA A 275 19.43 -11.96 0.23
N LEU A 276 19.07 -10.87 0.92
CA LEU A 276 18.82 -9.58 0.28
C LEU A 276 20.07 -9.02 -0.41
N ARG A 277 21.25 -9.14 0.22
CA ARG A 277 22.55 -8.74 -0.39
C ARG A 277 22.85 -9.52 -1.66
N LEU A 278 22.57 -10.82 -1.70
CA LEU A 278 22.75 -11.64 -2.90
C LEU A 278 21.80 -11.21 -4.04
N HIS A 279 20.54 -10.91 -3.73
CA HIS A 279 19.62 -10.34 -4.71
C HIS A 279 20.14 -9.00 -5.25
N GLN A 280 20.64 -8.14 -4.37
CA GLN A 280 21.24 -6.86 -4.76
C GLN A 280 22.45 -7.04 -5.67
N ALA A 281 23.33 -8.00 -5.37
CA ALA A 281 24.50 -8.32 -6.20
C ALA A 281 24.10 -8.73 -7.62
N LEU A 282 23.07 -9.58 -7.77
CA LEU A 282 22.55 -9.96 -9.09
C LEU A 282 21.96 -8.76 -9.84
N LEU A 283 21.18 -7.91 -9.16
CA LEU A 283 20.62 -6.70 -9.75
C LEU A 283 21.70 -5.75 -10.29
N ARG A 284 22.82 -5.61 -9.55
CA ARG A 284 23.96 -4.78 -9.93
C ARG A 284 24.72 -5.40 -11.10
N ALA A 285 25.00 -6.70 -11.07
CA ALA A 285 25.72 -7.39 -12.14
C ALA A 285 24.93 -7.41 -13.46
N GLU A 286 23.61 -7.59 -13.40
CA GLU A 286 22.73 -7.72 -14.57
C GLU A 286 21.89 -6.46 -14.81
N ALA A 287 22.38 -5.29 -14.36
CA ALA A 287 21.65 -4.02 -14.34
C ALA A 287 21.05 -3.64 -15.70
N ALA A 288 21.78 -3.87 -16.80
CA ALA A 288 21.29 -3.59 -18.15
C ALA A 288 20.09 -4.48 -18.53
N THR A 289 20.12 -5.76 -18.18
CA THR A 289 19.01 -6.70 -18.37
C THR A 289 17.82 -6.30 -17.49
N MET A 290 18.08 -6.07 -16.20
CA MET A 290 17.04 -5.71 -15.24
C MET A 290 16.35 -4.39 -15.57
N ARG A 291 17.10 -3.37 -15.97
CA ARG A 291 16.53 -2.09 -16.42
C ARG A 291 15.56 -2.29 -17.59
N ARG A 292 15.93 -3.11 -18.59
CA ARG A 292 15.05 -3.39 -19.74
C ARG A 292 13.80 -4.18 -19.34
N ASN A 293 13.95 -5.18 -18.47
CA ASN A 293 12.82 -5.95 -17.97
C ASN A 293 11.85 -5.08 -17.15
N LEU A 294 12.38 -4.20 -16.28
CA LEU A 294 11.59 -3.27 -15.47
C LEU A 294 10.89 -2.21 -16.33
N GLN A 295 11.53 -1.69 -17.38
CA GLN A 295 10.86 -0.85 -18.37
C GLN A 295 9.70 -1.59 -19.03
N GLY A 296 9.88 -2.88 -19.35
CA GLY A 296 8.80 -3.73 -19.83
C GLY A 296 7.66 -3.88 -18.82
N ALA A 297 7.97 -4.01 -17.53
CA ALA A 297 6.97 -4.09 -16.47
C ALA A 297 6.19 -2.78 -16.34
N MET A 298 6.88 -1.62 -16.46
CA MET A 298 6.23 -0.31 -16.47
C MET A 298 5.32 -0.11 -17.67
N ASP A 299 5.69 -0.58 -18.86
CA ASP A 299 4.80 -0.57 -20.03
C ASP A 299 3.52 -1.38 -19.76
N VAL A 300 3.64 -2.56 -19.11
CA VAL A 300 2.48 -3.39 -18.76
C VAL A 300 1.59 -2.68 -17.73
N LEU A 301 2.17 -2.13 -16.67
CA LEU A 301 1.44 -1.42 -15.60
C LEU A 301 0.71 -0.17 -16.10
N THR A 302 1.29 0.54 -17.06
CA THR A 302 0.71 1.76 -17.65
C THR A 302 -0.25 1.47 -18.80
N GLY A 303 -0.41 0.21 -19.21
CA GLY A 303 -1.21 -0.20 -20.36
C GLY A 303 -0.58 0.17 -21.71
N ALA A 304 0.70 0.54 -21.73
CA ALA A 304 1.47 0.86 -22.93
C ALA A 304 2.04 -0.39 -23.65
N ALA A 305 1.95 -1.56 -23.01
CA ALA A 305 2.29 -2.83 -23.64
C ALA A 305 1.26 -3.21 -24.73
N PRO A 306 1.68 -3.72 -25.91
CA PRO A 306 0.77 -4.18 -26.95
C PRO A 306 -0.18 -5.27 -26.46
N LYS A 307 -1.42 -5.26 -26.96
CA LYS A 307 -2.44 -6.28 -26.63
C LYS A 307 -2.04 -7.69 -27.07
N ASP A 308 -1.17 -7.81 -28.07
CA ASP A 308 -0.63 -9.06 -28.63
C ASP A 308 0.76 -9.42 -28.09
N ALA A 309 1.26 -8.69 -27.07
CA ALA A 309 2.53 -9.02 -26.46
C ALA A 309 2.51 -10.45 -25.89
N ALA A 310 3.57 -11.22 -26.17
CA ALA A 310 3.66 -12.61 -25.77
C ALA A 310 3.52 -12.76 -24.24
N GLU A 311 2.67 -13.69 -23.79
CA GLU A 311 2.41 -13.93 -22.37
C GLU A 311 3.71 -14.18 -21.58
N ALA A 312 4.63 -14.96 -22.15
CA ALA A 312 5.94 -15.22 -21.55
C ALA A 312 6.77 -13.94 -21.32
N ALA A 313 6.65 -12.94 -22.21
CA ALA A 313 7.34 -11.66 -22.09
C ALA A 313 6.76 -10.81 -20.96
N ILE A 314 5.42 -10.77 -20.86
CA ILE A 314 4.71 -10.05 -19.80
C ILE A 314 4.99 -10.71 -18.44
N ARG A 315 4.97 -12.05 -18.39
CA ARG A 315 5.33 -12.83 -17.22
C ARG A 315 6.76 -12.54 -16.78
N ALA A 316 7.73 -12.58 -17.69
CA ALA A 316 9.12 -12.25 -17.39
C ALA A 316 9.31 -10.82 -16.86
N ALA A 317 8.54 -9.86 -17.38
CA ALA A 317 8.53 -8.49 -16.87
C ALA A 317 8.02 -8.42 -15.42
N TRP A 318 6.90 -9.09 -15.12
CA TRP A 318 6.39 -9.20 -13.75
C TRP A 318 7.38 -9.90 -12.82
N GLN A 319 7.95 -11.03 -13.23
CA GLN A 319 8.96 -11.76 -12.45
C GLN A 319 10.17 -10.88 -12.11
N SER A 320 10.57 -10.02 -13.04
CA SER A 320 11.64 -9.05 -12.83
C SER A 320 11.27 -7.95 -11.84
N LEU A 321 10.01 -7.49 -11.86
CA LEU A 321 9.49 -6.59 -10.85
C LEU A 321 9.46 -7.27 -9.47
N PHE A 322 8.99 -8.51 -9.37
CA PHE A 322 8.95 -9.30 -8.13
C PHE A 322 10.33 -9.74 -7.62
N PHE A 323 11.35 -9.70 -8.47
CA PHE A 323 12.73 -9.85 -8.03
C PHE A 323 13.17 -8.64 -7.21
N VAL A 324 12.82 -7.44 -7.67
CA VAL A 324 13.11 -6.18 -6.96
C VAL A 324 12.17 -6.00 -5.78
N VAL A 325 10.87 -6.16 -5.97
CA VAL A 325 9.83 -5.95 -4.96
C VAL A 325 9.20 -7.30 -4.62
N PRO A 326 9.68 -8.02 -3.59
CA PRO A 326 9.29 -9.41 -3.36
C PRO A 326 7.79 -9.61 -3.11
N ALA A 327 7.12 -8.60 -2.52
CA ALA A 327 5.70 -8.64 -2.22
C ALA A 327 4.95 -7.41 -2.77
N VAL A 328 3.79 -7.64 -3.39
CA VAL A 328 2.89 -6.59 -3.90
C VAL A 328 1.51 -6.76 -3.29
N SER A 329 0.99 -5.72 -2.65
CA SER A 329 -0.34 -5.73 -2.03
C SER A 329 -1.41 -5.11 -2.95
N THR A 330 -2.58 -5.72 -3.07
CA THR A 330 -3.68 -5.24 -3.92
C THR A 330 -5.06 -5.69 -3.41
N THR A 331 -6.14 -5.09 -3.91
CA THR A 331 -7.49 -5.60 -3.64
C THR A 331 -7.94 -6.62 -4.67
N PHE A 332 -8.87 -7.50 -4.32
CA PHE A 332 -9.47 -8.44 -5.29
C PHE A 332 -10.07 -7.72 -6.52
N SER A 333 -10.70 -6.57 -6.32
CA SER A 333 -11.29 -5.76 -7.40
C SER A 333 -10.27 -5.24 -8.41
N SER A 334 -8.99 -5.18 -8.04
CA SER A 334 -7.92 -4.66 -8.88
C SER A 334 -7.17 -5.76 -9.64
N ILE A 335 -7.35 -7.03 -9.26
CA ILE A 335 -6.58 -8.16 -9.80
C ILE A 335 -6.81 -8.37 -11.30
N ASP A 336 -8.05 -8.32 -11.78
CA ASP A 336 -8.33 -8.47 -13.21
C ASP A 336 -7.57 -7.43 -14.03
N ARG A 337 -7.69 -6.15 -13.65
CA ARG A 337 -7.02 -5.04 -14.35
C ARG A 337 -5.50 -5.12 -14.24
N MET A 338 -4.98 -5.36 -13.04
CA MET A 338 -3.53 -5.35 -12.78
C MET A 338 -2.83 -6.55 -13.44
N PHE A 339 -3.44 -7.73 -13.39
CA PHE A 339 -2.87 -8.98 -13.88
C PHE A 339 -3.67 -9.53 -15.08
N THR A 340 -4.19 -8.65 -15.93
CA THR A 340 -5.04 -9.02 -17.08
C THR A 340 -4.38 -10.06 -17.97
N HIS A 341 -3.07 -9.94 -18.16
CA HIS A 341 -2.29 -10.79 -19.06
C HIS A 341 -1.71 -12.04 -18.39
N LEU A 342 -1.89 -12.21 -17.07
CA LEU A 342 -1.44 -13.40 -16.37
C LEU A 342 -2.57 -14.43 -16.33
N THR A 343 -2.21 -15.67 -16.60
CA THR A 343 -3.14 -16.81 -16.67
C THR A 343 -2.91 -17.76 -15.49
N ARG A 344 -3.48 -18.97 -15.55
CA ARG A 344 -3.37 -20.02 -14.54
C ARG A 344 -1.95 -20.17 -13.99
N GLU A 345 -1.80 -20.16 -12.67
CA GLU A 345 -0.53 -20.48 -11.97
C GLU A 345 0.70 -19.66 -12.44
N SER A 346 0.46 -18.42 -12.87
CA SER A 346 1.50 -17.47 -13.30
C SER A 346 2.21 -16.78 -12.14
N LEU A 347 1.56 -16.69 -10.98
CA LEU A 347 2.10 -16.12 -9.75
C LEU A 347 2.57 -17.24 -8.81
N GLY A 348 3.68 -17.01 -8.11
CA GLY A 348 4.24 -17.94 -7.15
C GLY A 348 3.36 -18.17 -5.93
N TRP A 349 3.06 -17.09 -5.22
CA TRP A 349 2.38 -17.07 -3.93
C TRP A 349 1.29 -16.01 -3.88
N LEU A 350 0.14 -16.39 -3.33
CA LEU A 350 -0.94 -15.49 -2.97
C LEU A 350 -1.21 -15.61 -1.48
N PHE A 351 -1.06 -14.52 -0.76
CA PHE A 351 -1.48 -14.40 0.63
C PHE A 351 -2.81 -13.64 0.64
N ILE A 352 -3.87 -14.26 1.13
CA ILE A 352 -5.15 -13.61 1.33
C ILE A 352 -5.23 -13.22 2.79
N ASP A 353 -5.36 -11.93 3.09
CA ASP A 353 -5.57 -11.43 4.45
C ASP A 353 -6.99 -10.90 4.64
N GLU A 354 -7.48 -11.00 5.87
CA GLU A 354 -8.87 -10.73 6.26
C GLU A 354 -9.88 -11.58 5.44
N ALA A 355 -9.52 -12.84 5.17
CA ALA A 355 -10.31 -13.75 4.32
C ALA A 355 -11.73 -14.02 4.86
N GLY A 356 -11.97 -13.85 6.17
CA GLY A 356 -13.28 -13.98 6.79
C GLY A 356 -14.29 -12.90 6.34
N GLN A 357 -13.80 -11.74 5.88
CA GLN A 357 -14.62 -10.65 5.35
C GLN A 357 -14.83 -10.72 3.84
N ALA A 358 -14.09 -11.60 3.16
CA ALA A 358 -14.09 -11.69 1.70
C ALA A 358 -15.18 -12.63 1.22
N THR A 359 -15.97 -12.18 0.23
CA THR A 359 -16.92 -13.06 -0.45
C THR A 359 -16.17 -14.12 -1.27
N PRO A 360 -16.64 -15.37 -1.32
CA PRO A 360 -15.95 -16.44 -2.01
C PRO A 360 -15.54 -16.14 -3.46
N GLN A 361 -16.45 -15.52 -4.21
CA GLN A 361 -16.28 -15.19 -5.62
C GLN A 361 -15.21 -14.13 -5.87
N ALA A 362 -14.91 -13.27 -4.88
CA ALA A 362 -13.90 -12.23 -5.05
C ALA A 362 -12.47 -12.79 -5.17
N ALA A 363 -12.19 -13.92 -4.51
CA ALA A 363 -10.86 -14.51 -4.48
C ALA A 363 -10.54 -15.40 -5.69
N VAL A 364 -11.56 -15.90 -6.41
CA VAL A 364 -11.44 -16.91 -7.47
C VAL A 364 -10.42 -16.52 -8.55
N GLY A 365 -10.46 -15.27 -9.02
CA GLY A 365 -9.51 -14.76 -10.01
C GLY A 365 -8.06 -14.73 -9.53
N ALA A 366 -7.86 -14.42 -8.25
CA ALA A 366 -6.54 -14.41 -7.62
C ALA A 366 -5.99 -15.83 -7.46
N ILE A 367 -6.81 -16.73 -6.93
CA ILE A 367 -6.47 -18.13 -6.67
C ILE A 367 -6.11 -18.82 -7.99
N TRP A 368 -6.91 -18.63 -9.05
CA TRP A 368 -6.64 -19.20 -10.37
C TRP A 368 -5.25 -18.87 -10.91
N ARG A 369 -4.77 -17.64 -10.70
CA ARG A 369 -3.46 -17.17 -11.18
C ARG A 369 -2.29 -17.64 -10.33
N SER A 370 -2.53 -18.29 -9.20
CA SER A 370 -1.51 -18.53 -8.17
C SER A 370 -1.18 -20.00 -8.01
N ARG A 371 0.10 -20.33 -7.85
CA ARG A 371 0.55 -21.70 -7.60
C ARG A 371 0.27 -22.15 -6.17
N ARG A 372 0.48 -21.24 -5.21
CA ARG A 372 0.38 -21.49 -3.78
C ARG A 372 -0.44 -20.39 -3.15
N VAL A 373 -1.42 -20.77 -2.33
CA VAL A 373 -2.32 -19.83 -1.69
C VAL A 373 -2.31 -20.06 -0.18
N VAL A 374 -1.98 -19.01 0.58
CA VAL A 374 -2.13 -18.99 2.03
C VAL A 374 -3.31 -18.09 2.35
N VAL A 375 -4.33 -18.64 3.01
CA VAL A 375 -5.54 -17.92 3.38
C VAL A 375 -5.52 -17.63 4.87
N VAL A 376 -5.54 -16.35 5.23
CA VAL A 376 -5.46 -15.88 6.62
C VAL A 376 -6.65 -14.98 6.92
N GLY A 377 -7.32 -15.27 8.03
CA GLY A 377 -8.56 -14.62 8.38
C GLY A 377 -9.20 -15.26 9.60
N ASP A 378 -10.41 -14.84 9.91
CA ASP A 378 -11.15 -15.32 11.06
C ASP A 378 -12.65 -15.36 10.75
N PRO A 379 -13.28 -16.54 10.69
CA PRO A 379 -14.70 -16.67 10.39
C PRO A 379 -15.59 -16.18 11.55
N LEU A 380 -15.02 -15.94 12.74
CA LEU A 380 -15.74 -15.45 13.92
C LEU A 380 -15.57 -13.94 14.16
N GLN A 381 -14.94 -13.23 13.21
CA GLN A 381 -15.02 -11.77 13.06
C GLN A 381 -16.05 -11.38 12.01
N LEU A 382 -16.19 -10.10 11.62
CA LEU A 382 -17.27 -9.72 10.70
C LEU A 382 -17.22 -10.52 9.39
N GLU A 383 -18.40 -10.98 9.00
CA GLU A 383 -18.67 -11.69 7.76
C GLU A 383 -18.73 -10.74 6.55
N PRO A 384 -18.69 -11.29 5.32
CA PRO A 384 -18.85 -10.48 4.12
C PRO A 384 -20.21 -9.77 4.09
N VAL A 385 -20.22 -8.49 3.75
CA VAL A 385 -21.46 -7.73 3.60
C VAL A 385 -22.11 -8.09 2.25
N ILE A 386 -23.25 -8.78 2.30
CA ILE A 386 -24.03 -9.15 1.11
C ILE A 386 -25.25 -8.25 0.98
N THR A 387 -25.36 -7.54 -0.14
CA THR A 387 -26.51 -6.69 -0.46
C THR A 387 -27.69 -7.46 -1.03
N LEU A 388 -27.45 -8.66 -1.58
CA LEU A 388 -28.48 -9.48 -2.19
C LEU A 388 -29.30 -10.24 -1.12
N PRO A 389 -30.64 -10.10 -1.09
CA PRO A 389 -31.48 -10.82 -0.14
C PRO A 389 -31.32 -12.35 -0.25
N PHE A 390 -31.51 -13.06 0.87
CA PHE A 390 -31.37 -14.52 0.91
C PHE A 390 -32.30 -15.26 -0.07
N THR A 391 -33.52 -14.76 -0.27
CA THR A 391 -34.47 -15.31 -1.25
C THR A 391 -33.95 -15.26 -2.68
N ALA A 392 -33.30 -14.15 -3.05
CA ALA A 392 -32.66 -14.01 -4.37
C ALA A 392 -31.40 -14.88 -4.48
N GLN A 393 -30.61 -15.02 -3.42
CA GLN A 393 -29.49 -15.96 -3.37
C GLN A 393 -29.95 -17.41 -3.60
N GLN A 394 -31.04 -17.83 -2.96
CA GLN A 394 -31.64 -19.16 -3.14
C GLN A 394 -32.17 -19.38 -4.55
N ALA A 395 -32.81 -18.37 -5.15
CA ALA A 395 -33.26 -18.43 -6.53
C ALA A 395 -32.09 -18.67 -7.50
N LEU A 396 -30.98 -17.94 -7.32
CA LEU A 396 -29.76 -18.14 -8.12
C LEU A 396 -29.16 -19.53 -7.90
N ARG A 397 -29.06 -20.00 -6.66
CA ARG A 397 -28.56 -21.33 -6.33
C ARG A 397 -29.32 -22.43 -7.06
N ARG A 398 -30.66 -22.37 -7.02
CA ARG A 398 -31.55 -23.33 -7.71
C ARG A 398 -31.41 -23.22 -9.23
N ALA A 399 -31.37 -22.00 -9.77
CA ALA A 399 -31.23 -21.76 -11.21
C ALA A 399 -29.90 -22.28 -11.79
N PHE A 400 -28.82 -22.23 -11.01
CA PHE A 400 -27.49 -22.74 -11.40
C PHE A 400 -27.20 -24.16 -10.90
N HIS A 401 -28.20 -24.87 -10.37
CA HIS A 401 -28.08 -26.24 -9.86
C HIS A 401 -26.94 -26.44 -8.85
N VAL A 402 -26.71 -25.44 -7.99
CA VAL A 402 -25.72 -25.54 -6.91
C VAL A 402 -26.37 -26.30 -5.74
N PRO A 403 -25.94 -27.54 -5.44
CA PRO A 403 -26.70 -28.45 -4.58
C PRO A 403 -26.73 -27.98 -3.12
N GLU A 404 -25.66 -27.35 -2.64
CA GLU A 404 -25.46 -27.06 -1.22
C GLU A 404 -25.49 -25.56 -0.91
N GLU A 405 -26.08 -25.18 0.23
CA GLU A 405 -26.17 -23.79 0.67
C GLU A 405 -24.84 -23.20 1.15
N ARG A 406 -23.84 -24.05 1.44
CA ARG A 406 -22.50 -23.62 1.85
C ARG A 406 -21.77 -22.76 0.82
N TRP A 407 -22.22 -22.77 -0.44
CA TRP A 407 -21.66 -21.95 -1.52
C TRP A 407 -22.32 -20.56 -1.62
N LEU A 408 -23.36 -20.27 -0.83
CA LEU A 408 -24.03 -18.98 -0.83
C LEU A 408 -23.12 -17.91 -0.20
N PRO A 409 -22.90 -16.75 -0.85
CA PRO A 409 -22.06 -15.69 -0.31
C PRO A 409 -22.49 -15.16 1.06
N GLY A 410 -23.77 -15.30 1.43
CA GLY A 410 -24.29 -14.93 2.76
C GLY A 410 -24.14 -16.02 3.83
N ARG A 411 -23.58 -17.18 3.50
CA ARG A 411 -23.39 -18.33 4.41
C ARG A 411 -21.93 -18.74 4.56
N THR A 412 -21.03 -18.21 3.73
CA THR A 412 -19.62 -18.58 3.72
C THR A 412 -18.72 -17.39 3.39
N SER A 413 -17.43 -17.56 3.63
CA SER A 413 -16.36 -16.61 3.31
C SER A 413 -15.22 -17.35 2.60
N VAL A 414 -14.26 -16.60 2.08
CA VAL A 414 -13.01 -17.18 1.55
C VAL A 414 -12.30 -18.00 2.62
N GLN A 415 -12.31 -17.54 3.89
CA GLN A 415 -11.71 -18.27 5.00
C GLN A 415 -12.36 -19.63 5.22
N GLN A 416 -13.69 -19.70 5.31
CA GLN A 416 -14.39 -20.95 5.60
C GLN A 416 -14.17 -21.99 4.50
N LEU A 417 -14.23 -21.60 3.23
CA LEU A 417 -13.94 -22.52 2.12
C LEU A 417 -12.50 -23.02 2.15
N ALA A 418 -11.54 -22.16 2.52
CA ALA A 418 -10.15 -22.57 2.68
C ALA A 418 -9.96 -23.50 3.90
N ASP A 419 -10.63 -23.22 5.02
CA ASP A 419 -10.61 -24.06 6.23
C ASP A 419 -11.10 -25.48 5.91
N HIS A 420 -12.18 -25.62 5.13
CA HIS A 420 -12.68 -26.93 4.69
C HIS A 420 -11.66 -27.73 3.89
N ALA A 421 -10.83 -27.07 3.09
CA ALA A 421 -9.77 -27.70 2.31
C ALA A 421 -8.52 -28.04 3.15
N ASN A 422 -8.42 -27.56 4.39
CA ASN A 422 -7.24 -27.69 5.24
C ASN A 422 -7.33 -28.92 6.15
N ALA A 423 -6.29 -29.77 6.12
CA ALA A 423 -6.22 -30.98 6.95
C ALA A 423 -5.92 -30.67 8.43
N TYR A 424 -5.08 -29.68 8.71
CA TYR A 424 -4.71 -29.30 10.07
C TYR A 424 -5.64 -28.24 10.62
N GLY A 425 -6.20 -28.43 11.82
CA GLY A 425 -7.14 -27.48 12.37
C GLY A 425 -7.71 -27.88 13.73
N THR A 426 -8.84 -27.28 14.08
CA THR A 426 -9.66 -27.64 15.24
C THR A 426 -11.10 -27.28 14.97
N TYR A 427 -12.01 -27.80 15.80
CA TYR A 427 -13.39 -27.33 15.85
C TYR A 427 -13.56 -26.18 16.85
N LEU A 428 -14.34 -25.18 16.47
CA LEU A 428 -14.88 -24.10 17.30
C LEU A 428 -16.40 -24.25 17.43
N PRO A 429 -17.04 -23.69 18.48
CA PRO A 429 -18.49 -23.69 18.57
C PRO A 429 -19.10 -22.88 17.42
N GLY A 430 -20.13 -23.45 16.78
CA GLY A 430 -21.00 -22.73 15.86
C GLY A 430 -22.44 -22.69 16.36
N ASP A 431 -23.29 -21.92 15.68
CA ASP A 431 -24.69 -21.74 16.07
C ASP A 431 -25.49 -23.05 15.98
N ASP A 432 -25.32 -23.78 14.87
CA ASP A 432 -26.03 -25.03 14.53
C ASP A 432 -25.09 -26.25 14.59
N GLU A 433 -23.86 -26.10 14.07
CA GLU A 433 -22.84 -27.17 14.03
C GLU A 433 -21.45 -26.62 14.37
N PRO A 434 -20.54 -27.44 14.90
CA PRO A 434 -19.15 -27.04 15.12
C PRO A 434 -18.47 -26.57 13.82
N VAL A 435 -17.74 -25.46 13.90
CA VAL A 435 -17.03 -24.88 12.76
C VAL A 435 -15.59 -25.36 12.74
N TRP A 436 -15.18 -26.02 11.66
CA TRP A 436 -13.78 -26.36 11.44
C TRP A 436 -12.97 -25.12 11.04
N VAL A 437 -11.84 -24.88 11.70
CA VAL A 437 -10.91 -23.80 11.38
C VAL A 437 -9.50 -24.33 11.14
N GLY A 438 -8.83 -23.87 10.08
CA GLY A 438 -7.50 -24.33 9.70
C GLY A 438 -6.41 -23.73 10.58
N ALA A 439 -5.43 -24.54 11.00
CA ALA A 439 -4.21 -24.13 11.73
C ALA A 439 -4.36 -22.86 12.62
N PRO A 440 -5.18 -22.92 13.69
CA PRO A 440 -5.53 -21.73 14.47
C PRO A 440 -4.33 -21.15 15.23
N LEU A 441 -4.16 -19.82 15.15
CA LEU A 441 -3.20 -19.08 15.96
C LEU A 441 -3.78 -18.82 17.35
N ARG A 442 -3.01 -19.11 18.40
CA ARG A 442 -3.56 -19.22 19.76
C ARG A 442 -3.10 -18.13 20.74
N VAL A 443 -1.86 -17.68 20.66
CA VAL A 443 -1.31 -16.75 21.66
C VAL A 443 -1.70 -15.29 21.38
N HIS A 444 -2.54 -14.72 22.23
CA HIS A 444 -3.00 -13.33 22.14
C HIS A 444 -2.10 -12.37 22.91
N ARG A 445 -1.53 -11.37 22.23
CA ARG A 445 -0.60 -10.41 22.86
C ARG A 445 -1.10 -8.96 22.86
N ARG A 446 -2.32 -8.70 22.38
CA ARG A 446 -2.82 -7.33 22.13
C ARG A 446 -3.59 -6.73 23.32
N CYS A 447 -4.70 -7.35 23.69
CA CYS A 447 -5.68 -6.78 24.61
C CYS A 447 -5.40 -7.19 26.07
N ASP A 448 -5.64 -6.26 27.00
CA ASP A 448 -5.68 -6.54 28.43
C ASP A 448 -6.97 -7.30 28.82
N GLN A 449 -7.01 -7.77 30.07
CA GLN A 449 -8.25 -8.17 30.71
C GLN A 449 -9.14 -6.94 31.00
N PRO A 450 -10.48 -7.04 30.93
CA PRO A 450 -11.27 -8.24 30.62
C PRO A 450 -11.45 -8.51 29.11
N MET A 451 -11.02 -7.61 28.22
CA MET A 451 -11.31 -7.70 26.78
C MET A 451 -10.87 -9.03 26.16
N PHE A 452 -9.68 -9.52 26.52
CA PHE A 452 -9.22 -10.84 26.10
C PHE A 452 -10.15 -11.96 26.58
N GLY A 453 -10.40 -12.07 27.90
CA GLY A 453 -11.20 -13.16 28.46
C GLY A 453 -12.63 -13.15 27.93
N THR A 454 -13.19 -11.95 27.75
CA THR A 454 -14.50 -11.74 27.13
C THR A 454 -14.54 -12.22 25.68
N SER A 455 -13.60 -11.80 24.83
CA SER A 455 -13.53 -12.23 23.43
C SER A 455 -13.31 -13.74 23.30
N ASN A 456 -12.38 -14.29 24.08
CA ASN A 456 -12.06 -15.72 24.10
C ASN A 456 -13.26 -16.60 24.50
N LYS A 457 -14.07 -16.13 25.45
CA LYS A 457 -15.27 -16.82 25.88
C LYS A 457 -16.42 -16.71 24.86
N ILE A 458 -16.61 -15.55 24.26
CA ILE A 458 -17.76 -15.29 23.36
C ILE A 458 -17.61 -16.04 22.04
N ALA A 459 -16.40 -16.06 21.48
CA ALA A 459 -16.18 -16.54 20.12
C ALA A 459 -15.34 -17.83 20.09
N TYR A 460 -14.33 -17.98 20.95
CA TYR A 460 -13.28 -18.98 20.71
C TYR A 460 -13.28 -20.16 21.69
N ASP A 461 -14.29 -20.29 22.56
CA ASP A 461 -14.40 -21.39 23.54
C ASP A 461 -13.12 -21.67 24.34
N GLY A 462 -12.44 -20.59 24.76
CA GLY A 462 -11.19 -20.71 25.52
C GLY A 462 -9.97 -21.11 24.69
N LEU A 463 -10.08 -21.26 23.37
CA LEU A 463 -8.98 -21.64 22.46
C LEU A 463 -7.75 -20.76 22.61
N MET A 464 -7.94 -19.44 22.75
CA MET A 464 -6.82 -18.49 22.80
C MET A 464 -6.12 -18.54 24.16
N VAL A 465 -4.81 -18.36 24.12
CA VAL A 465 -3.95 -18.29 25.29
C VAL A 465 -3.55 -16.83 25.51
N TYR A 466 -3.75 -16.30 26.71
CA TYR A 466 -3.28 -14.96 27.06
C TYR A 466 -1.75 -14.97 26.97
N GLY A 467 -1.12 -14.04 26.25
CA GLY A 467 0.35 -14.01 26.08
C GLY A 467 0.96 -12.63 26.26
N LYS A 468 0.18 -11.66 26.74
CA LYS A 468 0.65 -10.29 26.95
C LYS A 468 1.41 -10.20 28.27
N ALA A 469 2.62 -9.65 28.21
CA ALA A 469 3.41 -9.37 29.41
C ALA A 469 2.71 -8.31 30.29
N PRO A 470 2.90 -8.34 31.62
CA PRO A 470 2.37 -7.31 32.51
C PRO A 470 2.85 -5.93 32.08
N GLY A 471 1.93 -5.08 31.64
CA GLY A 471 2.24 -3.70 31.25
C GLY A 471 2.42 -2.78 32.46
N LYS A 472 2.92 -1.56 32.21
CA LYS A 472 2.95 -0.52 33.24
C LYS A 472 1.54 -0.30 33.82
N PRO A 473 1.39 -0.18 35.15
CA PRO A 473 0.14 0.22 35.78
C PRO A 473 -0.36 1.52 35.15
N LEU A 474 -1.64 1.56 34.80
CA LEU A 474 -2.28 2.76 34.27
C LEU A 474 -3.13 3.36 35.38
N ASP A 475 -3.02 4.67 35.56
CA ASP A 475 -3.94 5.46 36.40
C ASP A 475 -5.29 5.74 35.70
N TRP A 476 -5.67 4.86 34.77
CA TRP A 476 -6.94 4.93 34.06
C TRP A 476 -7.97 4.06 34.77
N PRO A 477 -9.24 4.49 34.86
CA PRO A 477 -10.29 3.67 35.44
C PRO A 477 -10.33 2.29 34.81
N THR A 478 -10.68 1.29 35.61
CA THR A 478 -10.86 -0.07 35.10
C THR A 478 -11.99 -0.12 34.08
N SER A 479 -11.87 -1.01 33.11
CA SER A 479 -12.94 -1.30 32.14
C SER A 479 -14.26 -1.55 32.88
N THR A 480 -15.34 -0.89 32.46
CA THR A 480 -16.62 -0.90 33.19
C THR A 480 -17.82 -0.78 32.26
N TRP A 481 -18.95 -1.30 32.71
CA TRP A 481 -20.26 -1.06 32.10
C TRP A 481 -20.95 0.11 32.80
N ILE A 482 -21.34 1.12 32.03
CA ILE A 482 -22.09 2.29 32.45
C ILE A 482 -23.54 2.01 32.10
N ASP A 483 -24.28 1.59 33.11
CA ASP A 483 -25.66 1.15 32.95
C ASP A 483 -26.60 2.33 32.73
N VAL A 484 -27.31 2.33 31.61
CA VAL A 484 -28.23 3.39 31.22
C VAL A 484 -29.60 2.76 30.97
N MET A 485 -30.51 2.95 31.92
CA MET A 485 -31.91 2.53 31.82
C MET A 485 -32.73 3.69 31.24
N SER A 486 -33.39 3.46 30.11
CA SER A 486 -34.31 4.44 29.51
C SER A 486 -35.43 3.74 28.76
N THR A 487 -36.62 4.33 28.83
CA THR A 487 -37.79 3.97 28.02
C THR A 487 -37.96 4.88 26.80
N GLU A 488 -37.13 5.94 26.70
CA GLU A 488 -37.18 6.93 25.61
C GLU A 488 -36.11 6.63 24.56
N SER A 489 -36.48 6.73 23.28
CA SER A 489 -35.57 6.51 22.16
C SER A 489 -35.93 7.36 20.95
N ASP A 490 -34.91 7.81 20.21
CA ASP A 490 -35.03 8.38 18.87
C ASP A 490 -34.39 7.40 17.87
N GLY A 491 -35.22 6.58 17.21
CA GLY A 491 -34.75 5.41 16.48
C GLY A 491 -33.99 4.46 17.42
N HIS A 492 -32.77 4.07 17.05
CA HIS A 492 -31.91 3.27 17.93
C HIS A 492 -31.10 4.08 18.95
N TRP A 493 -31.17 5.41 18.92
CA TRP A 493 -30.40 6.28 19.81
C TRP A 493 -31.14 6.56 21.12
N ILE A 494 -30.43 6.39 22.25
CA ILE A 494 -30.97 6.65 23.58
C ILE A 494 -30.41 7.99 24.09
N PRO A 495 -31.25 9.02 24.30
CA PRO A 495 -30.79 10.34 24.75
C PRO A 495 -30.00 10.34 26.06
N GLN A 496 -30.26 9.39 26.96
CA GLN A 496 -29.56 9.23 28.23
C GLN A 496 -28.14 8.70 28.02
N GLU A 497 -27.90 7.87 26.99
CA GLU A 497 -26.55 7.40 26.62
C GLU A 497 -25.69 8.56 26.10
N ARG A 498 -26.29 9.63 25.54
CA ARG A 498 -25.58 10.88 25.20
C ARG A 498 -24.85 11.46 26.39
N LYS A 499 -25.55 11.58 27.51
CA LYS A 499 -25.04 12.21 28.74
C LYS A 499 -23.91 11.38 29.31
N ALA A 500 -24.10 10.05 29.35
CA ALA A 500 -23.07 9.11 29.75
C ALA A 500 -21.83 9.20 28.85
N LEU A 501 -22.00 9.24 27.53
CA LEU A 501 -20.86 9.37 26.60
C LEU A 501 -20.10 10.68 26.79
N ALA A 502 -20.81 11.80 26.88
CA ALA A 502 -20.18 13.10 27.11
C ALA A 502 -19.36 13.12 28.41
N TRP A 503 -19.93 12.57 29.49
CA TRP A 503 -19.28 12.46 30.80
C TRP A 503 -18.03 11.56 30.76
N VAL A 504 -18.09 10.42 30.06
CA VAL A 504 -16.91 9.56 29.87
C VAL A 504 -15.81 10.30 29.13
N LEU A 505 -16.13 10.94 28.01
CA LEU A 505 -15.14 11.64 27.19
C LEU A 505 -14.50 12.81 27.94
N GLU A 506 -15.31 13.60 28.65
CA GLU A 506 -14.81 14.69 29.51
C GLU A 506 -13.90 14.15 30.62
N GLY A 507 -14.31 13.07 31.29
CA GLY A 507 -13.52 12.45 32.35
C GLY A 507 -12.22 11.78 31.88
N LEU A 508 -12.15 11.35 30.62
CA LEU A 508 -10.93 10.78 30.05
C LEU A 508 -10.00 11.87 29.51
N VAL A 509 -10.52 12.77 28.68
CA VAL A 509 -9.71 13.78 27.99
C VAL A 509 -9.38 14.95 28.89
N ASN A 510 -10.37 15.60 29.49
CA ASN A 510 -10.16 16.86 30.22
C ASN A 510 -9.62 16.59 31.62
N ASN A 511 -10.18 15.61 32.33
CA ASN A 511 -9.82 15.39 33.74
C ASN A 511 -8.55 14.55 33.91
N ARG A 512 -8.22 13.68 32.95
CA ARG A 512 -7.05 12.78 33.02
C ARG A 512 -6.01 13.01 31.94
N GLY A 513 -6.23 13.95 31.03
CA GLY A 513 -5.25 14.30 29.99
C GLY A 513 -4.95 13.18 29.01
N ILE A 514 -5.86 12.23 28.81
CA ILE A 514 -5.68 11.14 27.83
C ILE A 514 -5.76 11.74 26.43
N ASP A 515 -4.81 11.37 25.56
CA ASP A 515 -4.80 11.86 24.19
C ASP A 515 -6.07 11.39 23.45
N PRO A 516 -6.83 12.30 22.82
CA PRO A 516 -7.97 11.93 21.96
C PRO A 516 -7.66 10.86 20.90
N GLU A 517 -6.42 10.75 20.40
CA GLU A 517 -6.02 9.71 19.42
C GLU A 517 -6.05 8.28 19.99
N ASP A 518 -5.91 8.15 21.30
CA ASP A 518 -5.94 6.88 22.04
C ASP A 518 -7.37 6.38 22.29
N ILE A 519 -8.38 7.19 21.96
CA ILE A 519 -9.79 6.91 22.21
C ILE A 519 -10.53 6.63 20.90
N MET A 520 -11.29 5.53 20.88
CA MET A 520 -12.20 5.19 19.80
C MET A 520 -13.62 5.00 20.33
N VAL A 521 -14.60 5.62 19.67
CA VAL A 521 -16.03 5.50 20.00
C VAL A 521 -16.73 4.68 18.93
N ILE A 522 -17.33 3.56 19.30
CA ILE A 522 -17.98 2.65 18.36
C ILE A 522 -19.41 2.35 18.78
N ALA A 523 -20.26 2.06 17.79
CA ALA A 523 -21.64 1.62 18.02
C ALA A 523 -22.08 0.55 17.01
N PRO A 524 -22.99 -0.37 17.38
CA PRO A 524 -23.50 -1.38 16.45
C PRO A 524 -24.41 -0.78 15.38
N PHE A 525 -25.21 0.24 15.72
CA PHE A 525 -26.16 0.88 14.81
C PHE A 525 -25.60 2.15 14.17
N ARG A 526 -25.91 2.38 12.88
CA ARG A 526 -25.46 3.55 12.12
C ARG A 526 -25.96 4.89 12.68
N GLU A 527 -27.16 4.91 13.24
CA GLU A 527 -27.75 6.11 13.84
C GLU A 527 -27.02 6.49 15.14
N VAL A 528 -26.82 5.50 16.02
CA VAL A 528 -26.07 5.63 17.28
C VAL A 528 -24.63 6.09 17.00
N ALA A 529 -23.95 5.48 16.02
CA ALA A 529 -22.59 5.88 15.63
C ALA A 529 -22.52 7.35 15.14
N ARG A 530 -23.50 7.78 14.34
CA ARG A 530 -23.58 9.18 13.87
C ARG A 530 -23.83 10.16 15.01
N ALA A 531 -24.71 9.81 15.95
CA ALA A 531 -24.96 10.63 17.13
C ALA A 531 -23.74 10.70 18.06
N ALA A 532 -23.09 9.57 18.33
CA ALA A 532 -21.86 9.47 19.11
C ALA A 532 -20.71 10.28 18.49
N ALA A 533 -20.58 10.26 17.16
CA ALA A 533 -19.57 11.07 16.45
C ALA A 533 -19.76 12.58 16.64
N LYS A 534 -21.02 13.06 16.69
CA LYS A 534 -21.30 14.48 17.00
C LYS A 534 -20.86 14.86 18.42
N ILE A 535 -20.97 13.94 19.37
CA ILE A 535 -20.57 14.15 20.77
C ILE A 535 -19.05 14.10 20.93
N ALA A 536 -18.38 13.26 20.14
CA ALA A 536 -16.93 13.17 20.11
C ALA A 536 -16.26 14.32 19.33
N ALA A 537 -16.98 14.98 18.41
CA ALA A 537 -16.46 16.03 17.54
C ALA A 537 -15.69 17.19 18.23
N PRO A 538 -16.06 17.65 19.43
CA PRO A 538 -15.29 18.66 20.17
C PRO A 538 -13.86 18.20 20.49
N TYR A 539 -13.66 16.90 20.72
CA TYR A 539 -12.38 16.28 21.00
C TYR A 539 -11.71 15.87 19.68
N LYS A 540 -11.08 16.85 19.03
CA LYS A 540 -10.36 16.66 17.76
C LYS A 540 -9.46 15.41 17.85
N LYS A 541 -9.55 14.51 16.85
CA LYS A 541 -8.81 13.24 16.69
C LYS A 541 -9.43 11.97 17.32
N ILE A 542 -10.52 12.05 18.10
CA ILE A 542 -11.28 10.84 18.47
C ILE A 542 -11.86 10.18 17.21
N LYS A 543 -11.61 8.89 17.04
CA LYS A 543 -12.18 8.09 15.94
C LYS A 543 -13.57 7.60 16.34
N ALA A 544 -14.62 8.04 15.64
CA ALA A 544 -15.99 7.60 15.89
C ALA A 544 -16.60 6.91 14.66
N GLY A 545 -17.31 5.79 14.86
CA GLY A 545 -17.92 5.05 13.76
C GLY A 545 -18.76 3.84 14.18
N THR A 546 -19.19 3.04 13.20
CA THR A 546 -19.81 1.75 13.50
C THR A 546 -18.75 0.69 13.77
N VAL A 547 -19.12 -0.40 14.44
CA VAL A 547 -18.23 -1.56 14.63
C VAL A 547 -17.62 -2.04 13.31
N HIS A 548 -18.41 -2.09 12.23
CA HIS A 548 -17.95 -2.45 10.89
C HIS A 548 -16.82 -1.53 10.37
N THR A 549 -16.92 -0.22 10.61
CA THR A 549 -15.89 0.74 10.17
C THR A 549 -14.63 0.76 11.06
N ALA A 550 -14.71 0.14 12.23
CA ALA A 550 -13.61 -0.03 13.17
C ALA A 550 -12.82 -1.32 12.92
N GLN A 551 -13.26 -2.19 12.01
CA GLN A 551 -12.54 -3.41 11.68
C GLN A 551 -11.14 -3.11 11.12
N GLY A 552 -10.15 -3.91 11.52
CA GLY A 552 -8.74 -3.67 11.25
C GLY A 552 -8.12 -2.48 12.00
N LYS A 553 -8.91 -1.70 12.76
CA LYS A 553 -8.42 -0.60 13.60
C LYS A 553 -8.40 -1.02 15.07
N GLU A 554 -7.70 -0.23 15.88
CA GLU A 554 -7.54 -0.45 17.32
C GLU A 554 -7.25 0.88 18.03
N ALA A 555 -7.50 0.91 19.33
CA ALA A 555 -7.23 2.06 20.21
C ALA A 555 -6.84 1.57 21.62
N GLU A 556 -6.12 2.40 22.37
CA GLU A 556 -5.82 2.10 23.77
C GLU A 556 -7.12 2.00 24.59
N ILE A 557 -8.08 2.87 24.29
CA ILE A 557 -9.40 2.94 24.93
C ILE A 557 -10.51 2.85 23.88
N VAL A 558 -11.50 1.98 24.13
CA VAL A 558 -12.73 1.95 23.35
C VAL A 558 -13.93 2.28 24.23
N VAL A 559 -14.80 3.17 23.72
CA VAL A 559 -16.12 3.43 24.28
C VAL A 559 -17.17 2.84 23.32
N LEU A 560 -17.82 1.75 23.74
CA LEU A 560 -18.87 1.07 23.00
C LEU A 560 -20.23 1.60 23.45
N VAL A 561 -20.95 2.28 22.56
CA VAL A 561 -22.30 2.80 22.81
C VAL A 561 -23.31 1.89 22.13
N LEU A 562 -24.13 1.20 22.91
CA LEU A 562 -24.96 0.10 22.42
C LEU A 562 -26.26 0.59 21.77
N GLY A 563 -26.98 1.52 22.41
CA GLY A 563 -28.32 1.92 22.02
C GLY A 563 -29.30 0.74 21.93
N GLY A 564 -30.26 0.89 21.03
CA GLY A 564 -31.30 -0.10 20.75
C GLY A 564 -32.64 0.30 21.37
N ASP A 565 -33.60 0.57 20.50
CA ASP A 565 -34.97 0.95 20.82
C ASP A 565 -35.62 -0.07 21.77
N PRO A 566 -36.03 0.34 22.99
CA PRO A 566 -36.73 -0.53 23.95
C PRO A 566 -38.01 -1.15 23.37
N ASN A 567 -38.67 -0.46 22.43
CA ASN A 567 -39.90 -0.91 21.79
C ASN A 567 -39.65 -1.88 20.62
N LYS A 568 -38.39 -2.07 20.21
CA LYS A 568 -38.01 -3.01 19.13
C LYS A 568 -36.95 -4.01 19.62
N PRO A 569 -37.33 -4.98 20.48
CA PRO A 569 -36.39 -5.95 21.05
C PRO A 569 -35.64 -6.77 19.99
N GLY A 570 -36.25 -6.99 18.82
CA GLY A 570 -35.62 -7.68 17.69
C GLY A 570 -34.34 -7.02 17.16
N ALA A 571 -34.15 -5.70 17.33
CA ALA A 571 -32.93 -5.02 16.91
C ALA A 571 -31.71 -5.41 17.77
N LYS A 572 -31.91 -5.60 19.08
CA LYS A 572 -30.89 -6.11 20.01
C LYS A 572 -30.61 -7.58 19.73
N GLY A 573 -31.66 -8.36 19.46
CA GLY A 573 -31.55 -9.76 19.04
C GLY A 573 -30.72 -9.94 17.77
N TRP A 574 -30.93 -9.11 16.74
CA TRP A 574 -30.11 -9.10 15.53
C TRP A 574 -28.64 -8.77 15.81
N ALA A 575 -28.37 -7.71 16.59
CA ALA A 575 -27.00 -7.28 16.87
C ALA A 575 -26.20 -8.30 17.70
N ALA A 576 -26.89 -9.11 18.51
CA ALA A 576 -26.31 -10.17 19.34
C ALA A 576 -26.60 -11.58 18.80
N GLN A 577 -27.11 -11.70 17.57
CA GLN A 577 -27.49 -12.98 16.97
C GLN A 577 -26.29 -13.90 16.78
N ARG A 578 -25.18 -13.32 16.30
CA ARG A 578 -23.88 -13.98 16.11
C ARG A 578 -22.82 -13.34 17.00
N PRO A 579 -21.76 -14.08 17.41
CA PRO A 579 -20.70 -13.52 18.25
C PRO A 579 -19.89 -12.43 17.54
N ASN A 580 -19.88 -12.42 16.21
CA ASN A 580 -18.96 -11.68 15.34
C ASN A 580 -18.95 -10.16 15.63
N LEU A 581 -20.12 -9.53 15.75
CA LEU A 581 -20.22 -8.07 15.96
C LEU A 581 -19.68 -7.65 17.33
N LEU A 582 -20.08 -8.35 18.39
CA LEU A 582 -19.64 -8.06 19.76
C LEU A 582 -18.18 -8.42 19.97
N ASN A 583 -17.73 -9.55 19.40
CA ASN A 583 -16.33 -9.97 19.41
C ASN A 583 -15.43 -8.87 18.82
N VAL A 584 -15.78 -8.38 17.62
CA VAL A 584 -15.05 -7.29 16.97
C VAL A 584 -15.05 -6.04 17.83
N ALA A 585 -16.17 -5.65 18.43
CA ALA A 585 -16.27 -4.44 19.24
C ALA A 585 -15.35 -4.49 20.47
N VAL A 586 -15.37 -5.62 21.20
CA VAL A 586 -14.54 -5.82 22.40
C VAL A 586 -13.05 -5.89 22.04
N SER A 587 -12.70 -6.58 20.95
CA SER A 587 -11.31 -6.81 20.57
C SER A 587 -10.58 -5.57 20.02
N ARG A 588 -11.28 -4.43 19.82
CA ARG A 588 -10.64 -3.16 19.40
C ARG A 588 -9.90 -2.45 20.53
N ALA A 589 -10.24 -2.73 21.78
CA ALA A 589 -9.62 -2.12 22.94
C ALA A 589 -8.33 -2.84 23.34
N LYS A 590 -7.21 -2.10 23.40
CA LYS A 590 -5.94 -2.64 23.89
C LYS A 590 -5.83 -2.63 25.40
N ARG A 591 -6.25 -1.55 26.08
CA ARG A 591 -6.06 -1.36 27.53
C ARG A 591 -7.36 -1.21 28.30
N ARG A 592 -8.35 -0.47 27.76
CA ARG A 592 -9.62 -0.20 28.46
C ARG A 592 -10.82 -0.26 27.53
N LEU A 593 -11.92 -0.77 28.07
CA LEU A 593 -13.23 -0.84 27.42
C LEU A 593 -14.30 -0.25 28.35
N TYR A 594 -15.01 0.76 27.86
CA TYR A 594 -16.19 1.30 28.53
C TYR A 594 -17.42 0.99 27.67
N VAL A 595 -18.43 0.36 28.26
CA VAL A 595 -19.68 0.05 27.56
C VAL A 595 -20.81 0.90 28.11
N ILE A 596 -21.57 1.54 27.24
CA ILE A 596 -22.71 2.39 27.60
C ILE A 596 -23.98 1.76 27.03
N GLY A 597 -24.94 1.45 27.90
CA GLY A 597 -26.26 0.96 27.51
C GLY A 597 -26.98 0.19 28.61
N ASN A 598 -28.21 -0.28 28.33
CA ASN A 598 -29.03 -1.02 29.28
C ASN A 598 -28.48 -2.43 29.53
N ARG A 599 -27.87 -2.65 30.69
CA ARG A 599 -27.22 -3.93 31.02
C ARG A 599 -28.22 -5.08 31.09
N ALA A 600 -29.38 -4.87 31.69
CA ALA A 600 -30.36 -5.94 31.92
C ALA A 600 -30.92 -6.48 30.59
N GLU A 601 -31.17 -5.61 29.62
CA GLU A 601 -31.72 -6.00 28.32
C GLU A 601 -30.68 -6.66 27.41
N TRP A 602 -29.45 -6.13 27.41
CA TRP A 602 -28.36 -6.72 26.63
C TRP A 602 -27.86 -8.03 27.24
N ALA A 603 -27.83 -8.17 28.57
CA ALA A 603 -27.42 -9.42 29.23
C ALA A 603 -28.38 -10.60 28.97
N ARG A 604 -29.60 -10.35 28.49
CA ARG A 604 -30.53 -11.42 28.07
C ARG A 604 -30.23 -11.98 26.68
N GLN A 605 -29.39 -11.31 25.88
CA GLN A 605 -29.06 -11.75 24.54
C GLN A 605 -27.91 -12.78 24.56
N ARG A 606 -28.04 -13.87 23.80
CA ARG A 606 -27.16 -15.06 23.80
C ARG A 606 -25.67 -14.75 23.96
N HIS A 607 -25.10 -13.93 23.06
CA HIS A 607 -23.67 -13.61 23.05
C HIS A 607 -23.28 -12.38 23.88
N ALA A 608 -24.24 -11.65 24.44
CA ALA A 608 -23.99 -10.48 25.29
C ALA A 608 -24.00 -10.81 26.79
N THR A 609 -24.64 -11.91 27.20
CA THR A 609 -24.64 -12.41 28.59
C THR A 609 -23.22 -12.70 29.11
N SER A 610 -22.35 -13.23 28.24
CA SER A 610 -20.96 -13.59 28.57
C SER A 610 -20.02 -12.40 28.66
N THR A 611 -20.40 -11.23 28.15
CA THR A 611 -19.49 -10.10 27.97
C THR A 611 -19.07 -9.47 29.31
N PHE A 612 -19.93 -9.54 30.34
CA PHE A 612 -19.73 -8.86 31.63
C PHE A 612 -20.33 -9.61 32.83
N SER A 613 -19.70 -10.72 33.21
CA SER A 613 -19.94 -11.34 34.53
C SER A 613 -19.30 -10.46 35.63
N PRO A 614 -20.00 -10.16 36.73
CA PRO A 614 -19.46 -9.32 37.80
C PRO A 614 -18.35 -10.07 38.55
N ARG A 615 -17.14 -9.50 38.63
CA ARG A 615 -16.35 -9.67 39.86
C ARG A 615 -16.98 -8.76 40.91
N ALA A 616 -17.95 -9.31 41.63
CA ALA A 616 -18.47 -8.70 42.85
C ALA A 616 -17.31 -8.57 43.86
N SER A 617 -16.90 -7.33 44.16
CA SER A 617 -16.31 -7.07 45.46
C SER A 617 -17.45 -7.14 46.47
N LYS A 618 -17.57 -8.27 47.16
CA LYS A 618 -18.46 -8.41 48.33
C LYS A 618 -18.02 -7.37 49.37
N CYS A 619 -18.80 -6.32 49.57
CA CYS A 619 -18.80 -5.62 50.85
C CYS A 619 -19.86 -6.28 51.73
N ALA A 620 -19.42 -6.89 52.82
CA ALA A 620 -20.26 -7.50 53.83
C ALA A 620 -21.08 -6.44 54.59
N HIS A 621 -22.30 -6.82 54.95
CA HIS A 621 -23.22 -6.08 55.82
C HIS A 621 -22.65 -5.83 57.23
N ARG A 622 -22.96 -4.63 57.76
CA ARG A 622 -23.46 -4.25 59.11
C ARG A 622 -23.54 -2.71 59.04
N GLY A 623 -24.67 -2.02 59.15
CA GLY A 623 -25.72 -2.11 60.16
C GLY A 623 -25.45 -1.06 61.25
N SER A 624 -25.83 0.20 61.02
CA SER A 624 -26.32 1.18 62.02
C SER A 624 -26.30 2.61 61.49
N GLU A 625 -27.37 3.33 61.79
CA GLU A 625 -27.57 4.76 61.57
C GLU A 625 -26.55 5.64 62.33
N SER A 626 -26.49 6.91 61.90
CA SER A 626 -26.08 8.12 62.64
C SER A 626 -24.65 8.70 62.45
N SER A 627 -24.69 10.01 62.22
CA SER A 627 -23.63 11.03 62.33
C SER A 627 -22.64 11.19 61.16
N CYS A 628 -22.89 12.24 60.37
CA CYS A 628 -21.87 12.93 59.59
C CYS A 628 -20.82 13.54 60.53
N ARG A 629 -19.58 13.05 60.45
CA ARG A 629 -18.38 13.86 60.66
C ARG A 629 -17.46 13.67 59.45
N THR A 630 -16.99 14.77 58.90
CA THR A 630 -15.95 14.83 57.87
C THR A 630 -14.66 14.16 58.35
N PRO A 631 -13.93 13.51 57.43
CA PRO A 631 -12.49 13.72 57.34
C PRO A 631 -12.01 14.03 55.91
N GLY A 632 -10.81 14.62 55.83
CA GLY A 632 -10.21 15.28 54.67
C GLY A 632 -9.65 14.37 53.55
N PRO A 633 -8.73 14.91 52.73
CA PRO A 633 -8.54 14.49 51.34
C PRO A 633 -7.61 13.27 51.24
N GLY A 634 -8.15 12.15 50.75
CA GLY A 634 -7.35 10.97 50.46
C GLY A 634 -8.19 9.80 49.93
N GLY A 635 -8.03 9.51 48.65
CA GLY A 635 -8.21 8.17 48.07
C GLY A 635 -9.64 7.60 48.00
N CYS A 636 -10.29 7.72 46.84
CA CYS A 636 -11.19 6.67 46.36
C CYS A 636 -11.31 6.71 44.83
N SER A 637 -10.70 5.71 44.16
CA SER A 637 -10.66 5.52 42.71
C SER A 637 -11.96 4.90 42.16
N LYS A 638 -13.12 5.51 42.44
CA LYS A 638 -14.41 5.07 41.88
C LYS A 638 -15.12 6.26 41.25
N TRP A 639 -15.65 6.05 40.04
CA TRP A 639 -16.61 6.98 39.46
C TRP A 639 -17.85 7.04 40.39
N PRO A 640 -18.40 8.22 40.70
CA PRO A 640 -19.67 8.31 41.43
C PRO A 640 -20.80 7.66 40.60
N PRO A 641 -21.78 6.99 41.24
CA PRO A 641 -22.91 6.40 40.53
C PRO A 641 -23.75 7.48 39.83
N VAL A 642 -24.10 7.24 38.58
CA VAL A 642 -24.92 8.15 37.73
C VAL A 642 -26.40 8.21 38.18
N GLY A 643 -26.79 7.45 39.21
CA GLY A 643 -28.16 7.41 39.73
C GLY A 643 -28.28 7.89 41.18
N ALA A 644 -28.23 9.20 41.41
CA ALA A 644 -28.67 9.82 42.68
C ALA A 644 -28.88 11.35 42.59
N VAL A 645 -29.26 11.90 41.44
CA VAL A 645 -29.73 13.28 41.34
C VAL A 645 -30.96 13.27 40.44
N TYR A 646 -32.00 14.02 40.82
CA TYR A 646 -33.33 14.12 40.20
C TYR A 646 -34.41 13.17 40.72
N SER A 647 -34.67 13.24 42.03
CA SER A 647 -36.05 13.24 42.53
C SER A 647 -36.25 14.51 43.34
N THR A 648 -36.87 15.53 42.73
CA THR A 648 -37.86 16.43 43.35
C THR A 648 -38.25 17.49 42.32
N ARG A 649 -39.55 17.53 42.04
CA ARG A 649 -40.24 18.68 41.43
C ARG A 649 -40.02 19.90 42.31
N GLU A 650 -39.49 20.98 41.74
CA GLU A 650 -40.00 22.35 41.90
C GLU A 650 -39.08 23.37 41.24
N LYS A 651 -39.70 24.43 40.71
CA LYS A 651 -39.11 25.61 40.05
C LYS A 651 -38.71 25.45 38.58
N CYS A 652 -39.72 25.56 37.71
CA CYS A 652 -39.73 26.49 36.58
C CYS A 652 -41.14 26.53 35.96
N ARG A 653 -42.05 27.27 36.61
CA ARG A 653 -43.25 27.83 35.98
C ARG A 653 -43.07 29.34 35.92
N SER A 654 -42.85 29.87 34.73
CA SER A 654 -43.41 31.16 34.30
C SER A 654 -43.19 31.34 32.80
N GLN A 655 -44.27 31.76 32.12
CA GLN A 655 -44.37 32.23 30.73
C GLN A 655 -44.48 31.17 29.63
N ALA A 656 -45.73 30.78 29.31
CA ALA A 656 -46.37 31.13 28.05
C ALA A 656 -47.73 30.42 27.94
N ALA A 657 -48.80 31.13 28.27
CA ALA A 657 -50.15 30.84 27.83
C ALA A 657 -50.70 32.15 27.25
N HIS A 658 -51.08 32.13 25.98
CA HIS A 658 -52.25 32.81 25.42
C HIS A 658 -52.28 32.68 23.88
N TRP A 659 -53.50 32.72 23.33
CA TRP A 659 -53.94 32.83 21.92
C TRP A 659 -54.10 31.51 21.15
N PHE A 660 -55.24 31.07 20.55
CA PHE A 660 -56.72 31.29 20.57
C PHE A 660 -57.36 30.04 19.84
N PRO A 661 -58.71 29.79 19.82
CA PRO A 661 -59.38 28.49 19.68
C PRO A 661 -60.10 28.18 18.32
N ALA A 662 -60.71 26.99 18.27
CA ALA A 662 -61.41 26.26 17.18
C ALA A 662 -62.70 26.87 16.62
N TRP A 663 -63.02 26.63 15.33
CA TRP A 663 -64.28 27.04 14.68
C TRP A 663 -64.89 25.97 13.72
N GLU A 664 -66.23 25.87 13.78
CA GLU A 664 -67.19 25.01 13.04
C GLU A 664 -67.70 25.65 11.72
N VAL A 665 -68.47 24.86 10.95
CA VAL A 665 -68.94 25.07 9.56
C VAL A 665 -70.27 25.86 9.46
N GLY A 666 -70.43 26.74 8.45
CA GLY A 666 -71.77 27.20 7.99
C GLY A 666 -71.82 28.24 6.83
N VAL A 667 -72.61 27.90 5.79
CA VAL A 667 -73.28 28.74 4.75
C VAL A 667 -72.49 29.31 3.54
N LEU A 668 -72.96 28.94 2.34
CA LEU A 668 -72.50 29.35 1.00
C LEU A 668 -72.89 30.81 0.67
N ALA A 669 -71.92 31.72 0.67
CA ALA A 669 -72.01 33.01 -0.02
C ALA A 669 -71.45 32.87 -1.45
N LYS A 670 -72.13 33.43 -2.46
CA LYS A 670 -71.62 33.50 -3.85
C LYS A 670 -70.25 34.18 -3.86
N GLY A 671 -69.21 33.46 -4.30
CA GLY A 671 -67.84 33.96 -4.28
C GLY A 671 -67.55 35.03 -5.34
N PHE A 672 -66.44 35.75 -5.15
CA PHE A 672 -65.99 36.80 -6.06
C PHE A 672 -65.31 36.22 -7.31
N GLY A 673 -65.67 36.69 -8.51
CA GLY A 673 -64.96 36.33 -9.73
C GLY A 673 -63.50 36.85 -9.74
N ARG A 674 -62.60 36.16 -10.45
CA ARG A 674 -61.15 36.47 -10.50
C ARG A 674 -60.83 37.93 -10.84
N GLU A 675 -61.50 38.50 -11.84
CA GLU A 675 -61.29 39.90 -12.24
C GLU A 675 -61.75 40.89 -11.16
N ARG A 676 -62.83 40.56 -10.46
CA ARG A 676 -63.35 41.38 -9.36
C ARG A 676 -62.43 41.31 -8.13
N ALA A 677 -61.94 40.12 -7.77
CA ALA A 677 -60.95 39.95 -6.70
C ALA A 677 -59.62 40.68 -7.02
N ARG A 678 -59.17 40.61 -8.28
CA ARG A 678 -57.97 41.32 -8.77
C ARG A 678 -58.14 42.84 -8.65
N GLY A 679 -59.26 43.38 -9.11
CA GLY A 679 -59.56 44.80 -9.04
C GLY A 679 -59.69 45.32 -7.60
N LEU A 680 -60.35 44.56 -6.72
CA LEU A 680 -60.58 44.94 -5.32
C LEU A 680 -59.29 44.99 -4.47
N LEU A 681 -58.31 44.12 -4.78
CA LEU A 681 -57.03 44.06 -4.06
C LEU A 681 -55.86 44.77 -4.78
N GLY A 682 -56.09 45.19 -6.03
CA GLY A 682 -55.08 45.86 -6.86
C GLY A 682 -53.85 44.99 -7.12
N LEU A 683 -54.04 43.71 -7.42
CA LEU A 683 -52.97 42.72 -7.62
C LEU A 683 -52.75 42.43 -9.11
N ALA A 684 -51.52 42.06 -9.48
CA ALA A 684 -51.26 41.47 -10.79
C ALA A 684 -51.82 40.04 -10.87
N VAL A 685 -52.04 39.52 -12.09
CA VAL A 685 -52.63 38.18 -12.32
C VAL A 685 -51.84 37.07 -11.62
N TRP A 686 -50.52 37.18 -11.59
CA TRP A 686 -49.64 36.21 -10.94
C TRP A 686 -49.62 36.36 -9.41
N GLU A 687 -49.85 37.57 -8.89
CA GLU A 687 -49.92 37.82 -7.44
C GLU A 687 -51.18 37.23 -6.83
N VAL A 688 -52.28 37.22 -7.59
CA VAL A 688 -53.52 36.53 -7.20
C VAL A 688 -53.29 35.02 -7.07
N GLU A 689 -52.55 34.42 -8.01
CA GLU A 689 -52.24 32.98 -7.95
C GLU A 689 -51.26 32.67 -6.81
N LEU A 690 -50.23 33.50 -6.60
CA LEU A 690 -49.31 33.35 -5.47
C LEU A 690 -50.05 33.46 -4.13
N ALA A 691 -51.01 34.38 -4.00
CA ALA A 691 -51.83 34.52 -2.80
C ALA A 691 -52.71 33.27 -2.55
N VAL A 692 -53.17 32.60 -3.61
CA VAL A 692 -53.90 31.33 -3.48
C VAL A 692 -52.98 30.18 -3.10
N GLU A 693 -51.83 30.04 -3.77
CA GLU A 693 -50.85 28.99 -3.48
C GLU A 693 -50.35 29.03 -2.04
N THR A 694 -50.21 30.23 -1.49
CA THR A 694 -49.70 30.47 -0.13
C THR A 694 -50.81 30.46 0.92
N GLY A 695 -52.07 30.28 0.51
CA GLY A 695 -53.22 30.25 1.41
C GLY A 695 -53.68 31.61 1.93
N LEU A 696 -53.08 32.71 1.46
CA LEU A 696 -53.49 34.08 1.78
C LEU A 696 -54.85 34.46 1.18
N LEU A 697 -55.25 33.82 0.08
CA LEU A 697 -56.60 33.87 -0.49
C LEU A 697 -57.15 32.47 -0.68
N ARG A 698 -58.43 32.26 -0.36
CA ARG A 698 -59.07 30.95 -0.52
C ARG A 698 -59.89 30.92 -1.80
N ARG A 699 -59.58 29.95 -2.67
CA ARG A 699 -60.36 29.69 -3.89
C ARG A 699 -61.39 28.59 -3.64
N LEU A 700 -62.64 28.86 -4.00
CA LEU A 700 -63.77 27.95 -3.86
C LEU A 700 -63.82 26.95 -5.04
N PRO A 701 -64.54 25.81 -4.88
CA PRO A 701 -64.60 24.75 -5.91
C PRO A 701 -65.14 25.22 -7.27
N ASP A 702 -66.01 26.23 -7.29
CA ASP A 702 -66.57 26.85 -8.50
C ASP A 702 -65.63 27.84 -9.19
N ARG A 703 -64.37 27.91 -8.74
CA ARG A 703 -63.30 28.82 -9.19
C ARG A 703 -63.52 30.29 -8.84
N THR A 704 -64.51 30.62 -8.02
CA THR A 704 -64.63 31.95 -7.40
C THR A 704 -63.80 32.03 -6.12
N PHE A 705 -63.60 33.24 -5.60
CA PHE A 705 -62.80 33.49 -4.38
C PHE A 705 -63.73 33.66 -3.19
N ASP A 706 -63.33 33.07 -2.07
CA ASP A 706 -64.06 33.12 -0.81
C ASP A 706 -64.22 34.58 -0.34
N PRO A 707 -65.46 35.08 -0.19
CA PRO A 707 -65.73 36.46 0.20
C PRO A 707 -65.08 36.86 1.52
N VAL A 708 -64.97 35.93 2.48
CA VAL A 708 -64.34 36.20 3.77
C VAL A 708 -62.85 36.47 3.57
N SER A 709 -62.12 35.60 2.85
CA SER A 709 -60.70 35.83 2.57
C SER A 709 -60.42 37.14 1.81
N ILE A 710 -61.29 37.53 0.87
CA ILE A 710 -61.15 38.80 0.12
C ILE A 710 -61.42 40.01 1.02
N ASN A 711 -62.49 39.97 1.81
CA ASN A 711 -62.84 41.08 2.69
C ASN A 711 -61.80 41.26 3.82
N THR A 712 -61.25 40.16 4.36
CA THR A 712 -60.14 40.21 5.33
C THR A 712 -58.89 40.83 4.70
N ALA A 713 -58.56 40.47 3.45
CA ALA A 713 -57.45 41.08 2.72
C ALA A 713 -57.68 42.57 2.41
N GLN A 714 -58.93 43.00 2.20
CA GLN A 714 -59.26 44.42 1.99
C GLN A 714 -59.27 45.23 3.29
N ALA A 715 -59.67 44.62 4.41
CA ALA A 715 -59.73 45.29 5.71
C ALA A 715 -58.34 45.77 6.18
N ASP A 716 -57.28 45.05 5.80
CA ASP A 716 -55.90 45.47 5.98
C ASP A 716 -55.05 45.14 4.75
N LEU A 717 -55.25 45.95 3.71
CA LEU A 717 -54.57 45.76 2.43
C LEU A 717 -53.04 45.90 2.55
N GLU A 718 -52.57 46.67 3.53
CA GLU A 718 -51.14 46.89 3.73
C GLU A 718 -50.48 45.67 4.37
N LEU A 719 -51.08 45.09 5.41
CA LEU A 719 -50.64 43.82 6.00
C LEU A 719 -50.69 42.69 4.98
N PHE A 720 -51.79 42.59 4.22
CA PHE A 720 -51.94 41.58 3.17
C PHE A 720 -50.84 41.68 2.11
N ARG A 721 -50.51 42.89 1.64
CA ARG A 721 -49.43 43.11 0.66
C ARG A 721 -48.05 42.78 1.24
N ARG A 722 -47.80 43.06 2.52
CA ARG A 722 -46.55 42.69 3.19
C ARG A 722 -46.40 41.17 3.31
N LEU A 723 -47.47 40.47 3.69
CA LEU A 723 -47.48 39.00 3.77
C LEU A 723 -47.27 38.38 2.39
N LEU A 724 -47.93 38.90 1.36
CA LEU A 724 -47.76 38.43 -0.02
C LEU A 724 -46.35 38.71 -0.58
N ALA A 725 -45.75 39.86 -0.23
CA ALA A 725 -44.38 40.18 -0.61
C ALA A 725 -43.36 39.25 0.06
N ALA A 726 -43.63 38.80 1.29
CA ALA A 726 -42.78 37.86 2.04
C ALA A 726 -42.77 36.44 1.43
N GLU A 727 -43.80 36.10 0.64
CA GLU A 727 -43.92 34.82 -0.07
C GLU A 727 -43.22 34.80 -1.43
N ARG A 728 -42.73 35.95 -1.93
CA ARG A 728 -42.10 36.01 -3.25
C ARG A 728 -40.85 35.14 -3.32
N ARG A 729 -40.70 34.38 -4.41
CA ARG A 729 -39.54 33.53 -4.72
C ARG A 729 -38.39 34.40 -5.23
N ARG A 730 -37.18 34.17 -4.71
CA ARG A 730 -35.93 34.88 -5.03
C ARG A 730 -34.88 33.87 -5.47
N ASN A 731 -34.17 34.13 -6.56
CA ASN A 731 -33.04 33.26 -6.91
C ASN A 731 -31.85 33.49 -5.96
N THR A 732 -30.84 32.61 -6.03
CA THR A 732 -29.67 32.66 -5.14
C THR A 732 -28.92 34.00 -5.20
N SER A 733 -28.87 34.65 -6.35
CA SER A 733 -28.19 35.94 -6.52
C SER A 733 -28.98 37.09 -5.91
N GLU A 734 -30.30 37.09 -6.09
CA GLU A 734 -31.20 38.07 -5.47
C GLU A 734 -31.25 37.92 -3.95
N ALA A 735 -31.22 36.69 -3.45
CA ALA A 735 -31.19 36.40 -2.02
C ALA A 735 -29.89 36.87 -1.36
N ALA A 736 -28.74 36.66 -2.03
CA ALA A 736 -27.44 37.14 -1.57
C ALA A 736 -27.35 38.67 -1.56
N ALA A 737 -27.82 39.32 -2.63
CA ALA A 737 -27.87 40.78 -2.73
C ALA A 737 -28.76 41.40 -1.64
N ARG A 738 -29.89 40.74 -1.31
CA ARG A 738 -30.80 41.18 -0.27
C ARG A 738 -30.18 41.15 1.14
N LEU A 739 -29.27 40.22 1.39
CA LEU A 739 -28.51 40.14 2.64
C LEU A 739 -27.21 40.97 2.63
N GLY A 740 -26.88 41.65 1.53
CA GLY A 740 -25.64 42.43 1.40
C GLY A 740 -24.37 41.57 1.43
N VAL A 741 -24.47 40.28 1.07
CA VAL A 741 -23.33 39.34 1.08
C VAL A 741 -23.07 38.74 -0.30
N SER A 742 -21.86 38.21 -0.50
CA SER A 742 -21.53 37.46 -1.72
C SER A 742 -22.42 36.20 -1.86
N THR A 743 -22.65 35.75 -3.10
CA THR A 743 -23.40 34.52 -3.40
C THR A 743 -22.84 33.27 -2.72
N ASP A 744 -21.52 33.17 -2.60
CA ASP A 744 -20.86 32.06 -1.89
C ASP A 744 -21.03 32.16 -0.37
N ALA A 745 -21.08 33.38 0.18
CA ALA A 745 -21.42 33.58 1.59
C ALA A 745 -22.87 33.18 1.87
N PHE A 746 -23.80 33.60 1.01
CA PHE A 746 -25.19 33.19 1.12
C PHE A 746 -25.35 31.67 1.07
N LYS A 747 -24.72 30.97 0.10
CA LYS A 747 -24.78 29.49 0.01
C LYS A 747 -24.26 28.80 1.26
N ARG A 748 -23.18 29.33 1.86
CA ARG A 748 -22.64 28.77 3.13
C ARG A 748 -23.57 29.04 4.30
N ILE A 749 -24.07 30.27 4.45
CA ILE A 749 -25.00 30.64 5.52
C ILE A 749 -26.26 29.78 5.41
N ALA A 750 -26.85 29.68 4.21
CA ALA A 750 -28.00 28.82 3.93
C ALA A 750 -27.69 27.35 4.24
N ALA A 751 -26.52 26.82 3.87
CA ALA A 751 -26.15 25.44 4.18
C ALA A 751 -25.93 25.18 5.69
N VAL A 752 -25.37 26.15 6.42
CA VAL A 752 -25.14 26.07 7.87
C VAL A 752 -26.45 26.10 8.65
N VAL A 753 -27.39 26.95 8.21
CA VAL A 753 -28.73 27.07 8.81
C VAL A 753 -29.68 25.99 8.27
N GLY A 754 -29.28 25.25 7.23
CA GLY A 754 -30.07 24.18 6.62
C GLY A 754 -31.25 24.69 5.79
N LEU A 755 -31.18 25.92 5.27
CA LEU A 755 -32.23 26.50 4.44
C LEU A 755 -32.25 25.82 3.06
N ALA A 756 -33.30 25.03 2.80
CA ALA A 756 -33.54 24.38 1.52
C ALA A 756 -34.25 25.33 0.53
N PRO A 757 -33.96 25.24 -0.78
CA PRO A 757 -34.71 26.00 -1.77
C PRO A 757 -36.14 25.49 -1.88
N VAL A 758 -37.08 26.41 -2.05
CA VAL A 758 -38.52 26.13 -2.21
C VAL A 758 -38.78 25.43 -3.54
N VAL A 759 -38.05 25.82 -4.58
CA VAL A 759 -38.09 25.15 -5.88
C VAL A 759 -36.72 25.24 -6.55
N THR A 760 -36.41 24.24 -7.35
CA THR A 760 -35.20 24.18 -8.17
C THR A 760 -35.61 23.93 -9.61
N GLU A 761 -35.24 24.83 -10.51
CA GLU A 761 -35.64 24.79 -11.92
C GLU A 761 -34.42 24.67 -12.84
N GLU A 762 -34.55 23.91 -13.92
CA GLU A 762 -33.53 23.80 -14.96
C GLU A 762 -33.80 24.82 -16.07
N ILE A 763 -32.99 25.87 -16.11
CA ILE A 763 -33.14 26.97 -17.07
C ILE A 763 -32.08 26.84 -18.15
N ARG A 764 -32.50 26.82 -19.41
CA ARG A 764 -31.59 26.77 -20.56
C ARG A 764 -31.12 28.19 -20.90
N LYS A 765 -29.85 28.51 -20.62
CA LYS A 765 -29.26 29.82 -20.88
C LYS A 765 -27.92 29.64 -21.61
N TYR A 766 -27.75 30.32 -22.75
CA TYR A 766 -26.54 30.23 -23.60
C TYR A 766 -26.14 28.79 -23.97
N GLY A 767 -27.12 27.96 -24.36
CA GLY A 767 -26.86 26.58 -24.80
C GLY A 767 -26.52 25.59 -23.68
N ARG A 768 -26.50 26.00 -22.41
CA ARG A 768 -26.29 25.12 -21.24
C ARG A 768 -27.55 25.06 -20.38
N ILE A 769 -27.77 23.91 -19.76
CA ILE A 769 -28.81 23.72 -18.75
C ILE A 769 -28.21 24.14 -17.40
N LEU A 770 -28.81 25.16 -16.76
CA LEU A 770 -28.40 25.66 -15.46
C LEU A 770 -29.49 25.39 -14.44
N THR A 771 -29.14 24.71 -13.36
CA THR A 771 -30.04 24.45 -12.23
C THR A 771 -30.07 25.68 -11.31
N VAL A 772 -31.20 26.38 -11.25
CA VAL A 772 -31.41 27.61 -10.46
C VAL A 772 -32.31 27.31 -9.27
N ALA A 773 -31.82 27.60 -8.07
CA ALA A 773 -32.53 27.41 -6.82
C ALA A 773 -33.19 28.72 -6.36
N TYR A 774 -34.48 28.63 -6.01
CA TYR A 774 -35.29 29.75 -5.53
C TYR A 774 -35.66 29.59 -4.05
N TYR A 775 -35.59 30.69 -3.30
CA TYR A 775 -35.83 30.77 -1.86
C TYR A 775 -36.96 31.76 -1.59
N ARG A 776 -37.73 31.54 -0.53
CA ARG A 776 -38.79 32.47 -0.12
C ARG A 776 -38.17 33.72 0.51
N THR A 777 -38.73 34.89 0.22
CA THR A 777 -38.19 36.17 0.71
C THR A 777 -38.15 36.23 2.24
N ALA A 778 -39.16 35.70 2.94
CA ALA A 778 -39.17 35.62 4.41
C ALA A 778 -38.01 34.81 5.00
N ASP A 779 -37.72 33.65 4.41
CA ASP A 779 -36.65 32.77 4.87
C ASP A 779 -35.26 33.38 4.63
N VAL A 780 -35.12 34.14 3.54
CA VAL A 780 -33.90 34.90 3.25
C VAL A 780 -33.73 36.02 4.27
N ASP A 781 -34.78 36.78 4.58
CA ASP A 781 -34.72 37.88 5.55
C ASP A 781 -34.38 37.38 6.97
N ALA A 782 -34.84 36.18 7.34
CA ALA A 782 -34.49 35.53 8.61
C ALA A 782 -32.99 35.19 8.76
N LEU A 783 -32.22 35.21 7.66
CA LEU A 783 -30.77 34.95 7.68
C LEU A 783 -29.91 36.20 7.93
N ALA A 784 -30.52 37.39 8.09
CA ALA A 784 -29.79 38.65 8.25
C ALA A 784 -28.81 38.66 9.45
N ASP A 785 -29.20 38.05 10.58
CA ASP A 785 -28.34 37.99 11.77
C ASP A 785 -27.20 36.99 11.62
N HIS A 786 -27.44 35.89 10.90
CA HIS A 786 -26.40 34.93 10.55
C HIS A 786 -25.37 35.52 9.57
N ALA A 787 -25.81 36.39 8.65
CA ALA A 787 -24.91 37.12 7.75
C ALA A 787 -24.01 38.12 8.49
N ARG A 788 -24.54 38.81 9.50
CA ARG A 788 -23.75 39.67 10.39
C ARG A 788 -22.72 38.86 11.19
N ALA A 789 -23.13 37.73 11.77
CA ALA A 789 -22.25 36.87 12.56
C ALA A 789 -21.09 36.25 11.74
N ASP A 790 -21.32 35.78 10.49
CA ASP A 790 -20.22 35.27 9.62
C ASP A 790 -19.19 36.36 9.30
N THR A 791 -19.63 37.62 9.21
CA THR A 791 -18.77 38.76 8.95
C THR A 791 -17.89 39.09 10.16
N GLU A 792 -18.47 39.13 11.36
CA GLU A 792 -17.76 39.39 12.62
C GLU A 792 -16.77 38.26 12.99
N LEU A 793 -17.19 36.99 12.87
CA LEU A 793 -16.32 35.83 13.13
C LEU A 793 -15.06 35.83 12.26
N ARG A 794 -15.17 36.31 11.02
CA ARG A 794 -14.02 36.41 10.11
C ARG A 794 -13.11 37.59 10.43
N ALA A 795 -13.66 38.69 10.93
CA ALA A 795 -12.84 39.78 11.46
C ALA A 795 -12.02 39.33 12.68
N VAL A 796 -12.64 38.56 13.59
CA VAL A 796 -11.98 37.97 14.77
C VAL A 796 -10.94 36.92 14.38
N ALA A 797 -11.24 36.02 13.45
CA ALA A 797 -10.31 34.99 12.97
C ALA A 797 -9.04 35.60 12.34
N ARG A 798 -9.17 36.74 11.64
CA ARG A 798 -8.04 37.49 11.08
C ARG A 798 -7.17 38.16 12.15
N ALA A 799 -7.73 38.53 13.30
CA ALA A 799 -6.99 39.10 14.43
C ALA A 799 -6.22 38.04 15.24
N VAL A 800 -6.83 36.86 15.46
CA VAL A 800 -6.22 35.75 16.21
C VAL A 800 -4.99 35.18 15.49
N SER A 801 -5.04 35.06 14.15
CA SER A 801 -3.93 34.56 13.32
C SER A 801 -2.64 35.41 13.44
N ARG A 802 -2.75 36.73 13.63
CA ARG A 802 -1.58 37.62 13.82
C ARG A 802 -0.93 37.48 15.20
N SER A 803 -1.72 37.20 16.24
CA SER A 803 -1.26 37.00 17.62
C SER A 803 -0.47 35.70 17.80
N GLU A 804 -0.93 34.59 17.18
CA GLU A 804 -0.23 33.31 17.24
C GLU A 804 1.09 33.31 16.46
N ALA A 805 1.14 34.01 15.32
CA ALA A 805 2.37 34.18 14.54
C ALA A 805 3.45 34.94 15.33
N ALA A 806 3.08 35.98 16.08
CA ALA A 806 3.99 36.74 16.93
C ALA A 806 4.55 35.92 18.11
N LYS A 807 3.70 35.13 18.78
CA LYS A 807 4.12 34.24 19.88
C LYS A 807 5.05 33.12 19.42
N LYS A 808 4.79 32.55 18.23
CA LYS A 808 5.65 31.53 17.61
C LYS A 808 7.02 32.12 17.24
N ALA A 809 7.07 33.33 16.70
CA ALA A 809 8.31 34.03 16.38
C ALA A 809 9.16 34.33 17.64
N ALA A 810 8.53 34.74 18.75
CA ALA A 810 9.23 35.02 20.01
C ALA A 810 9.85 33.74 20.62
N ARG A 811 9.12 32.61 20.60
CA ARG A 811 9.62 31.32 21.11
C ARG A 811 10.80 30.79 20.29
N THR A 812 10.74 30.93 18.96
CA THR A 812 11.85 30.55 18.07
C THR A 812 13.09 31.42 18.27
N ARG A 813 12.93 32.73 18.52
CA ARG A 813 14.06 33.62 18.86
C ARG A 813 14.75 33.19 20.16
N LYS A 814 13.98 32.87 21.21
CA LYS A 814 14.53 32.39 22.50
C LYS A 814 15.32 31.09 22.36
N LEU A 815 14.83 30.13 21.58
CA LEU A 815 15.52 28.86 21.34
C LEU A 815 16.83 29.06 20.56
N ASN A 816 16.82 29.92 19.54
CA ASN A 816 18.01 30.21 18.74
C ASN A 816 19.10 30.93 19.54
N LEU A 817 18.73 31.82 20.47
CA LEU A 817 19.67 32.46 21.40
C LEU A 817 20.33 31.45 22.35
N ALA A 818 19.55 30.49 22.88
CA ALA A 818 20.07 29.44 23.75
C ALA A 818 21.07 28.52 23.02
N ARG A 819 20.77 28.16 21.77
CA ARG A 819 21.70 27.36 20.94
C ARG A 819 22.99 28.09 20.63
N ALA A 820 22.92 29.37 20.27
CA ALA A 820 24.10 30.18 20.04
C ALA A 820 24.98 30.32 21.29
N ALA A 821 24.37 30.45 22.48
CA ALA A 821 25.11 30.49 23.75
C ALA A 821 25.82 29.16 24.06
N ALA A 822 25.17 28.02 23.82
CA ALA A 822 25.78 26.70 24.01
C ALA A 822 26.96 26.47 23.05
N ALA A 823 26.78 26.79 21.76
CA ALA A 823 27.85 26.66 20.77
C ALA A 823 29.05 27.58 21.07
N ARG A 824 28.81 28.80 21.58
CA ARG A 824 29.90 29.69 22.04
C ARG A 824 30.69 29.10 23.22
N ALA A 825 30.01 28.48 24.18
CA ALA A 825 30.66 27.81 25.31
C ALA A 825 31.50 26.61 24.83
N GLU A 826 30.98 25.81 23.90
CA GLU A 826 31.69 24.69 23.32
C GLU A 826 32.97 25.14 22.60
N ILE A 827 32.89 26.14 21.72
CA ILE A 827 34.05 26.71 21.02
C ILE A 827 35.17 27.13 21.98
N GLY A 828 34.83 27.73 23.13
CA GLY A 828 35.80 28.12 24.14
C GLY A 828 36.56 26.95 24.77
N VAL A 829 35.99 25.74 24.74
CA VAL A 829 36.61 24.52 25.27
C VAL A 829 37.44 23.80 24.21
N ILE A 830 36.95 23.73 22.97
CA ILE A 830 37.56 22.91 21.91
C ILE A 830 38.56 23.66 21.03
N LYS A 831 38.64 25.00 21.12
CA LYS A 831 39.62 25.78 20.36
C LYS A 831 41.05 25.48 20.86
N PRO A 832 41.98 25.09 19.99
CA PRO A 832 43.36 24.81 20.36
C PRO A 832 44.11 26.10 20.67
N ALA A 833 45.08 26.01 21.58
CA ALA A 833 46.12 27.01 21.74
C ALA A 833 47.14 26.91 20.57
N PRO A 834 47.92 27.97 20.27
CA PRO A 834 48.89 27.94 19.19
C PRO A 834 49.99 26.88 19.33
N ASP A 835 50.26 26.40 20.55
CA ASP A 835 51.22 25.35 20.87
C ASP A 835 50.62 23.92 20.90
N ALA A 836 49.31 23.79 20.64
CA ALA A 836 48.62 22.51 20.61
C ALA A 836 49.04 21.63 19.42
N ASP A 837 48.42 20.44 19.32
CA ASP A 837 48.65 19.49 18.24
C ASP A 837 48.63 20.18 16.85
N PRO A 838 49.68 20.00 16.02
CA PRO A 838 49.79 20.65 14.73
C PRO A 838 48.59 20.44 13.80
N VAL A 839 48.00 19.25 13.81
CA VAL A 839 46.84 18.95 12.96
C VAL A 839 45.61 19.68 13.47
N GLN A 840 45.40 19.75 14.78
CA GLN A 840 44.30 20.53 15.38
C GLN A 840 44.39 22.02 15.06
N VAL A 841 45.59 22.62 15.13
CA VAL A 841 45.80 24.03 14.77
C VAL A 841 45.40 24.29 13.30
N LEU A 842 45.81 23.41 12.38
CA LEU A 842 45.47 23.52 10.95
C LEU A 842 43.98 23.31 10.67
N LEU A 843 43.32 22.36 11.35
CA LEU A 843 41.88 22.12 11.24
C LEU A 843 41.07 23.35 11.66
N TRP A 844 41.46 23.99 12.76
CA TRP A 844 40.80 25.19 13.26
C TRP A 844 41.06 26.42 12.40
N ALA A 845 42.29 26.61 11.90
CA ALA A 845 42.57 27.68 10.95
C ALA A 845 41.73 27.54 9.67
N ALA A 846 41.62 26.33 9.11
CA ALA A 846 40.78 26.05 7.95
C ALA A 846 39.28 26.30 8.23
N ALA A 847 38.78 25.87 9.39
CA ALA A 847 37.39 26.07 9.78
C ALA A 847 37.04 27.54 10.00
N LEU A 848 37.92 28.31 10.67
CA LEU A 848 37.74 29.75 10.90
C LEU A 848 37.76 30.55 9.59
N MET A 849 38.67 30.23 8.67
CA MET A 849 38.68 30.83 7.33
C MET A 849 37.38 30.57 6.56
N ALA A 850 36.89 29.33 6.58
CA ALA A 850 35.67 28.93 5.90
C ALA A 850 34.39 29.51 6.54
N ALA A 851 34.36 29.67 7.87
CA ALA A 851 33.26 30.28 8.60
C ALA A 851 33.23 31.81 8.44
N GLY A 852 34.40 32.47 8.47
CA GLY A 852 34.55 33.92 8.32
C GLY A 852 34.55 34.41 6.87
N GLY A 853 34.79 33.52 5.90
CA GLY A 853 34.89 33.86 4.48
C GLY A 853 36.16 34.64 4.13
N VAL A 854 37.19 34.60 4.98
CA VAL A 854 38.45 35.34 4.82
C VAL A 854 39.59 34.34 4.60
N TRP A 855 40.44 34.65 3.62
CA TRP A 855 41.55 33.78 3.22
C TRP A 855 42.86 34.59 3.20
N PRO A 856 43.53 34.75 4.35
CA PRO A 856 44.81 35.44 4.43
C PRO A 856 45.83 34.78 3.50
N GLY A 857 46.67 35.59 2.83
CA GLY A 857 47.65 35.11 1.84
C GLY A 857 48.48 33.90 2.31
N PRO A 858 49.10 33.94 3.50
CA PRO A 858 49.92 32.84 4.01
C PRO A 858 49.17 31.50 4.23
N LEU A 859 47.84 31.55 4.44
CA LEU A 859 47.01 30.38 4.74
C LEU A 859 46.21 29.86 3.54
N GLN A 860 46.33 30.51 2.37
CA GLN A 860 45.65 30.07 1.14
C GLN A 860 45.87 28.61 0.73
N PRO A 861 47.04 27.98 0.96
CA PRO A 861 47.25 26.58 0.60
C PRO A 861 46.20 25.62 1.20
N LEU A 862 45.78 25.87 2.45
CA LEU A 862 44.75 25.06 3.13
C LEU A 862 43.41 25.06 2.40
N ARG A 863 43.09 26.08 1.61
CA ARG A 863 41.86 26.13 0.81
C ARG A 863 41.77 24.99 -0.22
N ARG A 864 42.92 24.57 -0.74
CA ARG A 864 43.02 23.55 -1.78
C ARG A 864 43.13 22.14 -1.21
N MET A 865 43.35 22.03 0.09
CA MET A 865 43.46 20.79 0.83
C MET A 865 42.08 20.48 1.44
N SER A 866 41.56 19.28 1.20
CA SER A 866 40.29 18.86 1.77
C SER A 866 40.51 17.96 2.98
N ASP A 867 39.91 18.32 4.12
CA ASP A 867 39.89 17.48 5.31
C ASP A 867 38.47 17.44 5.87
N ARG A 868 37.92 16.23 6.00
CA ARG A 868 36.53 16.01 6.44
C ARG A 868 36.29 16.45 7.88
N ARG A 869 37.34 16.59 8.70
CA ARG A 869 37.24 17.03 10.09
C ARG A 869 36.98 18.54 10.22
N VAL A 870 37.12 19.31 9.12
CA VAL A 870 36.86 20.75 9.10
C VAL A 870 35.35 21.05 9.08
N ASP A 871 34.53 20.24 8.42
CA ASP A 871 33.10 20.49 8.24
C ASP A 871 32.30 20.56 9.57
N PRO A 872 32.50 19.65 10.54
CA PRO A 872 31.85 19.75 11.84
C PRO A 872 32.21 21.05 12.59
N LEU A 873 33.48 21.48 12.51
CA LEU A 873 33.94 22.72 13.15
C LEU A 873 33.29 23.96 12.51
N ILE A 874 33.13 23.98 11.18
CA ILE A 874 32.40 25.05 10.47
C ILE A 874 30.95 25.13 10.95
N ALA A 875 30.30 23.98 11.17
CA ALA A 875 28.92 23.94 11.65
C ALA A 875 28.80 24.56 13.06
N THR A 876 29.69 24.16 13.98
CA THR A 876 29.73 24.72 15.35
C THR A 876 29.99 26.22 15.36
N LEU A 877 30.96 26.70 14.56
CA LEU A 877 31.27 28.13 14.41
C LEU A 877 30.07 28.95 13.88
N ARG A 878 29.30 28.39 12.93
CA ARG A 878 28.09 29.03 12.38
C ARG A 878 26.93 29.05 13.38
N GLU A 879 26.78 28.00 14.20
CA GLU A 879 25.73 27.92 15.22
C GLU A 879 25.96 28.93 16.36
N ALA A 880 27.22 29.23 16.68
CA ALA A 880 27.61 30.24 17.67
C ALA A 880 27.29 31.69 17.30
N ARG A 881 26.95 31.96 16.03
CA ARG A 881 26.63 33.31 15.50
C ARG A 881 27.68 34.35 15.90
N LEU A 882 28.96 34.01 15.72
CA LEU A 882 30.07 34.93 15.91
C LEU A 882 30.03 36.00 14.82
N SER A 883 30.33 37.24 15.21
CA SER A 883 30.57 38.32 14.28
C SER A 883 31.83 38.04 13.47
N ARG A 884 31.93 38.70 12.31
CA ARG A 884 33.12 38.59 11.47
C ARG A 884 34.40 39.01 12.20
N ALA A 885 34.33 40.04 13.04
CA ALA A 885 35.46 40.49 13.85
C ALA A 885 35.89 39.45 14.90
N GLU A 886 34.95 38.76 15.54
CA GLU A 886 35.26 37.67 16.48
C GLU A 886 35.99 36.50 15.76
N LEU A 887 35.52 36.11 14.56
CA LEU A 887 36.16 35.05 13.77
C LEU A 887 37.55 35.44 13.27
N GLU A 888 37.71 36.68 12.81
CA GLU A 888 39.00 37.22 12.36
C GLU A 888 40.02 37.31 13.51
N GLY A 889 39.60 37.74 14.70
CA GLY A 889 40.45 37.75 15.89
C GLY A 889 40.90 36.34 16.31
N MET A 890 39.96 35.38 16.30
CA MET A 890 40.28 34.00 16.61
C MET A 890 41.25 33.36 15.60
N LEU A 891 41.19 33.74 14.33
CA LEU A 891 42.09 33.28 13.28
C LEU A 891 43.48 33.92 13.42
N ALA A 892 43.55 35.20 13.79
CA ALA A 892 44.81 35.91 13.96
C ALA A 892 45.72 35.24 15.01
N GLU A 893 45.15 34.74 16.10
CA GLU A 893 45.88 34.00 17.15
C GLU A 893 46.56 32.71 16.64
N LEU A 894 45.98 32.05 15.63
CA LEU A 894 46.50 30.80 15.07
C LEU A 894 47.31 31.00 13.79
N ALA A 895 47.28 32.19 13.20
CA ALA A 895 47.76 32.44 11.83
C ALA A 895 49.27 32.23 11.67
N GLU A 896 50.07 32.69 12.65
CA GLU A 896 51.53 32.55 12.63
C GLU A 896 51.93 31.08 12.66
N ARG A 897 51.44 30.33 13.66
CA ARG A 897 51.72 28.90 13.77
C ARG A 897 51.21 28.11 12.58
N SER A 898 50.00 28.40 12.10
CA SER A 898 49.42 27.69 10.95
C SER A 898 50.27 27.86 9.69
N THR A 899 50.88 29.03 9.50
CA THR A 899 51.77 29.30 8.36
C THR A 899 53.03 28.44 8.43
N GLU A 900 53.64 28.32 9.61
CA GLU A 900 54.80 27.43 9.82
C GLU A 900 54.44 25.97 9.54
N LEU A 901 53.31 25.50 10.07
CA LEU A 901 52.86 24.12 9.94
C LEU A 901 52.50 23.71 8.51
N ILE A 902 51.98 24.64 7.69
CA ILE A 902 51.76 24.40 6.26
C ILE A 902 53.07 24.07 5.55
N GLY A 903 54.19 24.71 5.94
CA GLY A 903 55.52 24.43 5.37
C GLY A 903 56.04 23.03 5.70
N LEU A 904 55.50 22.37 6.73
CA LEU A 904 55.85 21.02 7.12
C LEU A 904 54.98 19.93 6.47
N LEU A 905 53.95 20.31 5.70
CA LEU A 905 53.08 19.35 5.03
C LEU A 905 53.78 18.76 3.80
N VAL A 906 53.92 17.44 3.78
CA VAL A 906 54.45 16.67 2.66
C VAL A 906 53.27 16.28 1.74
N PRO A 907 53.33 16.63 0.43
CA PRO A 907 52.33 16.20 -0.54
C PRO A 907 52.22 14.67 -0.63
N PRO A 908 51.02 14.13 -0.90
CA PRO A 908 50.80 12.69 -0.93
C PRO A 908 51.75 11.99 -1.90
N GLU A 909 52.00 12.54 -3.09
CA GLU A 909 52.88 11.91 -4.09
C GLU A 909 54.34 11.78 -3.62
N VAL A 910 54.78 12.73 -2.79
CA VAL A 910 56.11 12.69 -2.19
C VAL A 910 56.13 11.66 -1.06
N ALA A 911 55.10 11.65 -0.21
CA ALA A 911 54.98 10.67 0.87
C ALA A 911 54.92 9.23 0.35
N GLU A 912 54.19 8.96 -0.74
CA GLU A 912 54.12 7.62 -1.35
C GLU A 912 55.48 7.14 -1.84
N ARG A 913 56.27 8.05 -2.43
CA ARG A 913 57.61 7.73 -2.92
C ARG A 913 58.57 7.41 -1.78
N GLU A 914 58.55 8.18 -0.69
CA GLU A 914 59.43 7.96 0.47
C GLU A 914 59.00 6.71 1.28
N LEU A 915 57.69 6.48 1.42
CA LEU A 915 57.14 5.37 2.21
C LEU A 915 57.06 4.06 1.40
N GLY A 916 57.07 4.11 0.08
CA GLY A 916 56.99 2.93 -0.80
C GLY A 916 55.60 2.29 -0.85
N VAL A 917 54.58 2.93 -0.28
CA VAL A 917 53.18 2.51 -0.29
C VAL A 917 52.26 3.72 -0.46
N PRO A 918 51.09 3.58 -1.11
CA PRO A 918 50.12 4.66 -1.22
C PRO A 918 49.68 5.24 0.12
N VAL A 919 49.39 6.55 0.21
CA VAL A 919 48.94 7.21 1.46
C VAL A 919 47.64 6.57 1.99
N ALA A 920 46.84 6.00 1.10
CA ALA A 920 45.62 5.27 1.42
C ALA A 920 45.85 3.97 2.21
N MET A 921 47.05 3.37 2.14
CA MET A 921 47.41 2.17 2.90
C MET A 921 47.95 2.48 4.31
N LEU A 922 48.10 3.77 4.63
CA LEU A 922 48.65 4.20 5.92
C LEU A 922 47.58 4.22 7.02
N PRO A 923 47.93 3.90 8.27
CA PRO A 923 47.04 3.98 9.42
C PRO A 923 46.34 5.33 9.57
N ALA A 924 45.09 5.29 10.05
CA ALA A 924 44.23 6.47 10.10
C ALA A 924 44.63 7.51 11.15
N ASP A 925 45.36 7.07 12.16
CA ASP A 925 45.82 7.78 13.34
C ASP A 925 47.15 8.55 13.13
N LEU A 926 47.83 8.36 12.01
CA LEU A 926 49.03 9.14 11.70
C LEU A 926 48.69 10.63 11.58
N PRO A 927 49.48 11.53 12.21
CA PRO A 927 49.25 12.97 12.11
C PRO A 927 49.32 13.47 10.66
N ARG A 928 48.16 13.86 10.13
CA ARG A 928 47.98 14.36 8.75
C ARG A 928 46.86 15.38 8.67
N PHE A 929 46.92 16.25 7.66
CA PHE A 929 45.85 17.16 7.26
C PHE A 929 45.39 16.79 5.85
N GLY A 930 44.17 16.26 5.73
CA GLY A 930 43.72 15.56 4.54
C GLY A 930 44.66 14.40 4.21
N ASP A 931 45.13 14.35 2.96
CA ASP A 931 46.11 13.36 2.49
C ASP A 931 47.57 13.80 2.67
N HIS A 932 47.83 14.93 3.36
CA HIS A 932 49.18 15.48 3.56
C HIS A 932 49.71 15.12 4.95
N LEU A 933 50.85 14.43 4.99
CA LEU A 933 51.53 14.07 6.24
C LEU A 933 52.46 15.17 6.72
N LEU A 934 52.79 15.20 8.01
CA LEU A 934 53.83 16.09 8.52
C LEU A 934 55.22 15.51 8.21
N ALA A 935 56.15 16.35 7.74
CA ALA A 935 57.51 15.94 7.40
C ALA A 935 58.26 15.20 8.53
N PRO A 936 58.14 15.59 9.82
CA PRO A 936 58.69 14.82 10.93
C PRO A 936 58.16 13.38 11.01
N VAL A 937 56.85 13.19 10.76
CA VAL A 937 56.21 11.86 10.79
C VAL A 937 56.72 10.99 9.65
N VAL A 938 56.84 11.55 8.44
CA VAL A 938 57.41 10.81 7.29
C VAL A 938 58.87 10.44 7.59
N HIS A 939 59.67 11.36 8.13
CA HIS A 939 61.07 11.11 8.45
C HIS A 939 61.23 10.03 9.54
N GLU A 940 60.43 10.08 10.60
CA GLU A 940 60.43 9.08 11.68
C GLU A 940 60.06 7.69 11.16
N VAL A 941 58.95 7.61 10.41
CA VAL A 941 58.45 6.34 9.84
C VAL A 941 59.41 5.74 8.81
N VAL A 942 60.13 6.57 8.04
CA VAL A 942 61.15 6.09 7.08
C VAL A 942 62.43 5.67 7.79
N SER A 943 62.89 6.42 8.80
CA SER A 943 64.12 6.13 9.54
C SER A 943 63.99 4.92 10.46
N SER A 944 62.80 4.65 11.01
CA SER A 944 62.50 3.45 11.78
C SER A 944 61.17 2.82 11.33
N PRO A 945 61.18 2.00 10.26
CA PRO A 945 59.97 1.43 9.68
C PRO A 945 59.19 0.55 10.66
N PRO A 946 57.96 0.93 11.06
CA PRO A 946 57.13 0.13 11.94
C PRO A 946 56.63 -1.14 11.23
N SER A 947 56.26 -2.16 12.01
CA SER A 947 55.84 -3.46 11.46
C SER A 947 54.66 -3.38 10.50
N TRP A 948 53.76 -2.40 10.66
CA TRP A 948 52.64 -2.21 9.75
C TRP A 948 53.11 -1.72 8.36
N LEU A 949 54.16 -0.89 8.30
CA LEU A 949 54.69 -0.38 7.03
C LEU A 949 55.41 -1.48 6.27
N LEU A 950 56.17 -2.32 6.98
CA LEU A 950 56.81 -3.49 6.39
C LEU A 950 55.79 -4.48 5.80
N ARG A 951 54.67 -4.71 6.50
CA ARG A 951 53.56 -5.52 5.98
C ARG A 951 52.91 -4.88 4.76
N ALA A 952 52.60 -3.59 4.81
CA ALA A 952 52.00 -2.88 3.69
C ALA A 952 52.91 -2.88 2.45
N ARG A 953 54.23 -2.75 2.63
CA ARG A 953 55.21 -2.91 1.54
C ARG A 953 55.19 -4.32 0.96
N ALA A 954 55.15 -5.36 1.81
CA ALA A 954 55.07 -6.74 1.36
C ALA A 954 53.75 -7.04 0.62
N ASP A 955 52.62 -6.55 1.13
CA ASP A 955 51.31 -6.68 0.46
C ASP A 955 51.34 -5.98 -0.91
N ARG A 956 51.99 -4.82 -1.00
CA ARG A 956 52.15 -4.08 -2.25
C ARG A 956 53.04 -4.80 -3.25
N GLU A 957 54.13 -5.42 -2.80
CA GLU A 957 54.96 -6.29 -3.66
C GLU A 957 54.17 -7.50 -4.15
N LEU A 958 53.32 -8.08 -3.29
CA LEU A 958 52.46 -9.20 -3.65
C LEU A 958 51.41 -8.81 -4.71
N GLU A 959 50.79 -7.64 -4.56
CA GLU A 959 49.87 -7.07 -5.56
C GLU A 959 50.57 -6.87 -6.92
N LEU A 960 51.76 -6.28 -6.91
CA LEU A 960 52.53 -6.04 -8.13
C LEU A 960 52.98 -7.36 -8.79
N ALA A 961 53.32 -8.38 -8.00
CA ALA A 961 53.64 -9.71 -8.51
C ALA A 961 52.42 -10.40 -9.14
N ALA A 962 51.26 -10.31 -8.49
CA ALA A 962 50.00 -10.85 -9.00
C ALA A 962 49.58 -10.17 -10.30
N ASP A 963 49.72 -8.85 -10.40
CA ASP A 963 49.42 -8.08 -11.61
C ASP A 963 50.41 -8.42 -12.75
N ALA A 964 51.69 -8.62 -12.44
CA ALA A 964 52.69 -9.04 -13.42
C ALA A 964 52.41 -10.46 -13.95
N GLU A 965 51.92 -11.36 -13.11
CA GLU A 965 51.55 -12.73 -13.50
C GLU A 965 50.25 -12.75 -14.32
N ALA A 966 49.25 -11.94 -13.94
CA ALA A 966 48.03 -11.75 -14.71
C ALA A 966 48.33 -11.16 -16.10
N LYS A 967 49.28 -10.24 -16.20
CA LYS A 967 49.73 -9.65 -17.47
C LYS A 967 50.45 -10.67 -18.36
N ARG A 968 51.33 -11.50 -17.79
CA ARG A 968 51.98 -12.61 -18.53
C ARG A 968 50.96 -13.62 -19.06
N ALA A 969 49.99 -14.00 -18.23
CA ALA A 969 48.90 -14.90 -18.65
C ALA A 969 48.04 -14.30 -19.79
N ALA A 970 47.79 -12.98 -19.74
CA ALA A 970 47.06 -12.28 -20.80
C ALA A 970 47.86 -12.20 -22.12
N GLU A 971 49.18 -11.97 -22.04
CA GLU A 971 50.07 -11.95 -23.20
C GLU A 971 50.19 -13.33 -23.87
N GLU A 972 50.23 -14.40 -23.07
CA GLU A 972 50.28 -15.78 -23.57
C GLU A 972 48.99 -16.18 -24.30
N VAL A 973 47.83 -15.80 -23.77
CA VAL A 973 46.53 -15.98 -24.43
C VAL A 973 46.43 -15.15 -25.72
N ALA A 974 46.98 -13.94 -25.73
CA ALA A 974 47.02 -13.09 -26.92
C ALA A 974 47.97 -13.62 -28.01
N ARG A 975 49.08 -14.27 -27.62
CA ARG A 975 50.01 -14.93 -28.54
C ARG A 975 49.36 -16.15 -29.20
N ARG A 976 48.66 -16.97 -28.41
CA ARG A 976 47.93 -18.16 -28.90
C ARG A 976 46.83 -17.78 -29.90
N ARG A 977 46.05 -16.73 -29.60
CA ARG A 977 45.04 -16.19 -30.53
C ARG A 977 45.62 -15.62 -31.82
N ARG A 978 46.80 -14.98 -31.76
CA ARG A 978 47.48 -14.47 -32.96
C ARG A 978 48.00 -15.60 -33.87
N ALA A 979 48.52 -16.68 -33.29
CA ALA A 979 48.92 -17.86 -34.05
C ALA A 979 47.72 -18.56 -34.71
N GLU A 980 46.60 -18.69 -33.99
CA GLU A 980 45.34 -19.23 -34.53
C GLU A 980 44.77 -18.34 -35.66
N GLN A 981 44.80 -17.02 -35.49
CA GLN A 981 44.32 -16.08 -36.51
C GLN A 981 45.20 -16.06 -37.76
N ALA A 982 46.53 -16.17 -37.61
CA ALA A 982 47.45 -16.25 -38.74
C ALA A 982 47.26 -17.53 -39.58
N ALA A 983 46.99 -18.67 -38.94
CA ALA A 983 46.68 -19.92 -39.64
C ALA A 983 45.35 -19.83 -40.41
N VAL A 984 44.37 -19.08 -39.90
CA VAL A 984 43.08 -18.84 -40.57
C VAL A 984 43.23 -17.87 -41.74
N ASP A 985 44.05 -16.84 -41.61
CA ASP A 985 44.25 -15.84 -42.67
C ASP A 985 45.07 -16.39 -43.85
N ASP A 986 46.00 -17.32 -43.61
CA ASP A 986 46.80 -17.98 -44.67
C ASP A 986 45.95 -18.96 -45.51
N ALA A 987 45.02 -19.66 -44.87
CA ALA A 987 44.05 -20.54 -45.56
C ALA A 987 43.06 -19.77 -46.46
N VAL A 988 42.75 -18.52 -46.12
CA VAL A 988 41.81 -17.67 -46.89
C VAL A 988 42.47 -17.06 -48.13
N ARG A 989 43.81 -17.02 -48.21
CA ARG A 989 44.55 -16.25 -49.22
C ARG A 989 44.74 -16.96 -50.57
N VAL A 990 44.49 -18.27 -50.68
CA VAL A 990 44.92 -19.09 -51.85
C VAL A 990 43.86 -19.22 -52.97
N VAL A 991 42.56 -18.95 -52.75
CA VAL A 991 41.54 -19.13 -53.79
C VAL A 991 40.52 -17.99 -53.83
N SER A 992 40.36 -17.31 -54.98
CA SER A 992 39.46 -16.15 -55.14
C SER A 992 37.98 -16.52 -55.32
N ARG A 993 37.68 -17.74 -55.78
CA ARG A 993 36.32 -18.28 -55.96
C ARG A 993 36.26 -19.73 -55.52
N LEU A 994 35.35 -20.05 -54.61
CA LEU A 994 35.18 -21.41 -54.12
C LEU A 994 34.10 -22.13 -54.95
N SER A 995 34.33 -23.38 -55.32
CA SER A 995 33.32 -24.23 -55.96
C SER A 995 32.21 -24.59 -54.97
N ASP A 996 31.02 -24.99 -55.46
CA ASP A 996 29.95 -25.40 -54.55
C ASP A 996 30.35 -26.64 -53.73
N GLU A 997 31.16 -27.51 -54.34
CA GLU A 997 31.70 -28.72 -53.73
C GLU A 997 32.64 -28.38 -52.57
N SER A 998 33.55 -27.41 -52.75
CA SER A 998 34.43 -26.96 -51.67
C SER A 998 33.66 -26.24 -50.57
N VAL A 999 32.62 -25.46 -50.90
CA VAL A 999 31.79 -24.79 -49.88
C VAL A 999 30.92 -25.79 -49.12
N ALA A 1000 30.43 -26.83 -49.79
CA ALA A 1000 29.71 -27.95 -49.19
C ALA A 1000 30.59 -28.71 -48.20
N GLU A 1001 31.84 -28.97 -48.57
CA GLU A 1001 32.83 -29.61 -47.69
C GLU A 1001 33.16 -28.72 -46.48
N ILE A 1002 33.45 -27.43 -46.69
CA ILE A 1002 33.79 -26.48 -45.62
C ILE A 1002 32.71 -26.43 -44.53
N PHE A 1003 31.43 -26.58 -44.90
CA PHE A 1003 30.32 -26.49 -43.95
C PHE A 1003 29.63 -27.83 -43.64
N GLY A 1004 30.11 -28.94 -44.19
CA GLY A 1004 29.53 -30.27 -43.98
C GLY A 1004 28.06 -30.40 -44.42
N LEU A 1005 27.71 -29.80 -45.57
CA LEU A 1005 26.36 -29.82 -46.15
C LEU A 1005 26.38 -30.44 -47.55
N SER A 1006 25.29 -31.04 -48.02
CA SER A 1006 25.26 -31.53 -49.41
C SER A 1006 25.37 -30.39 -50.44
N VAL A 1007 26.04 -30.71 -51.56
CA VAL A 1007 26.26 -29.80 -52.70
C VAL A 1007 24.94 -29.26 -53.26
N GLU A 1008 23.88 -30.09 -53.27
CA GLU A 1008 22.54 -29.65 -53.69
C GLU A 1008 22.02 -28.48 -52.86
N VAL A 1009 22.21 -28.53 -51.54
CA VAL A 1009 21.68 -27.51 -50.64
C VAL A 1009 22.50 -26.22 -50.72
N ILE A 1010 23.81 -26.33 -50.87
CA ILE A 1010 24.68 -25.18 -51.14
C ILE A 1010 24.28 -24.50 -52.46
N ARG A 1011 24.02 -25.25 -53.54
CA ARG A 1011 23.52 -24.68 -54.81
C ARG A 1011 22.24 -23.88 -54.64
N LEU A 1012 21.31 -24.33 -53.80
CA LEU A 1012 20.04 -23.64 -53.55
C LEU A 1012 20.18 -22.37 -52.71
N LEU A 1013 21.26 -22.27 -51.93
CA LEU A 1013 21.53 -21.14 -51.03
C LEU A 1013 22.52 -20.14 -51.61
N ARG A 1014 22.96 -20.39 -52.85
CA ARG A 1014 23.89 -19.55 -53.58
C ARG A 1014 23.45 -18.08 -53.55
N PRO A 1015 24.38 -17.14 -53.27
CA PRO A 1015 24.05 -15.72 -53.27
C PRO A 1015 23.57 -15.27 -54.64
N ASN A 1016 22.79 -14.18 -54.68
CA ASN A 1016 22.22 -13.65 -55.92
C ASN A 1016 23.28 -13.25 -56.97
N SER A 1017 24.54 -13.09 -56.57
CA SER A 1017 25.69 -12.86 -57.46
C SER A 1017 26.07 -14.08 -58.32
N GLY A 1018 25.57 -15.27 -58.00
CA GLY A 1018 25.76 -16.47 -58.82
C GLY A 1018 27.06 -17.24 -58.59
N HIS A 1019 27.93 -16.82 -57.67
CA HIS A 1019 29.15 -17.55 -57.28
C HIS A 1019 29.56 -17.27 -55.82
N TRP A 1020 30.35 -18.16 -55.20
CA TRP A 1020 30.89 -17.99 -53.85
C TRP A 1020 32.24 -17.28 -53.87
N SER A 1021 32.31 -16.05 -53.39
CA SER A 1021 33.61 -15.40 -53.15
C SER A 1021 34.18 -15.86 -51.81
N ALA A 1022 35.51 -15.96 -51.72
CA ALA A 1022 36.20 -16.34 -50.49
C ALA A 1022 35.84 -15.41 -49.32
N GLU A 1023 35.70 -14.11 -49.58
CA GLU A 1023 35.30 -13.13 -48.56
C GLU A 1023 33.88 -13.37 -48.04
N PHE A 1024 32.95 -13.74 -48.92
CA PHE A 1024 31.57 -14.05 -48.52
C PHE A 1024 31.51 -15.34 -47.70
N VAL A 1025 32.25 -16.37 -48.10
CA VAL A 1025 32.34 -17.65 -47.37
C VAL A 1025 33.03 -17.48 -46.02
N ALA A 1026 34.11 -16.70 -45.94
CA ALA A 1026 34.76 -16.34 -44.68
C ALA A 1026 33.83 -15.50 -43.78
N GLY A 1027 33.02 -14.62 -44.37
CA GLY A 1027 31.97 -13.88 -43.66
C GLY A 1027 30.88 -14.80 -43.09
N LEU A 1028 30.51 -15.85 -43.82
CA LEU A 1028 29.58 -16.87 -43.36
C LEU A 1028 30.18 -17.73 -42.26
N SER A 1029 31.45 -18.15 -42.38
CA SER A 1029 32.13 -18.93 -41.35
C SER A 1029 32.31 -18.14 -40.05
N ARG A 1030 32.67 -16.85 -40.12
CA ARG A 1030 32.77 -15.98 -38.93
C ARG A 1030 31.44 -15.72 -38.24
N ARG A 1031 30.34 -15.70 -39.00
CA ARG A 1031 29.00 -15.39 -38.47
C ARG A 1031 28.22 -16.65 -38.11
N THR A 1032 28.63 -17.83 -38.60
CA THR A 1032 27.96 -19.13 -38.48
C THR A 1032 26.43 -19.00 -38.48
N PRO A 1033 25.82 -18.44 -39.54
CA PRO A 1033 24.39 -18.22 -39.56
C PRO A 1033 23.63 -19.53 -39.33
N PRO A 1034 22.45 -19.49 -38.70
CA PRO A 1034 21.76 -20.69 -38.21
C PRO A 1034 21.47 -21.76 -39.27
N TRP A 1035 21.38 -21.36 -40.55
CA TRP A 1035 21.16 -22.30 -41.65
C TRP A 1035 22.40 -23.14 -42.00
N LEU A 1036 23.60 -22.79 -41.51
CA LEU A 1036 24.81 -23.60 -41.64
C LEU A 1036 24.97 -24.66 -40.54
N GLN A 1037 24.06 -24.70 -39.55
CA GLN A 1037 24.14 -25.63 -38.42
C GLN A 1037 23.67 -27.06 -38.74
N GLY A 1038 23.41 -27.38 -40.02
CA GLY A 1038 23.03 -28.70 -40.48
C GLY A 1038 22.08 -28.69 -41.66
N GLU A 1039 22.00 -29.83 -42.36
CA GLU A 1039 21.35 -29.91 -43.68
C GLU A 1039 19.85 -29.60 -43.68
N ALA A 1040 19.13 -30.02 -42.64
CA ALA A 1040 17.71 -29.71 -42.51
C ALA A 1040 17.46 -28.20 -42.30
N ALA A 1041 18.38 -27.49 -41.63
CA ALA A 1041 18.27 -26.05 -41.43
C ALA A 1041 18.59 -25.29 -42.72
N ALA A 1042 19.59 -25.75 -43.46
CA ALA A 1042 19.95 -25.22 -44.76
C ALA A 1042 18.82 -25.38 -45.79
N ARG A 1043 18.18 -26.56 -45.88
CA ARG A 1043 17.01 -26.79 -46.77
C ARG A 1043 15.82 -25.90 -46.42
N ARG A 1044 15.50 -25.72 -45.12
CA ARG A 1044 14.43 -24.81 -44.68
C ARG A 1044 14.70 -23.36 -45.07
N GLU A 1045 15.95 -22.91 -44.99
CA GLU A 1045 16.31 -21.55 -45.41
C GLU A 1045 16.18 -21.37 -46.93
N ALA A 1046 16.56 -22.37 -47.72
CA ALA A 1046 16.36 -22.34 -49.17
C ALA A 1046 14.88 -22.20 -49.53
N ASP A 1047 14.01 -22.99 -48.90
CA ASP A 1047 12.55 -22.92 -49.11
C ASP A 1047 11.95 -21.59 -48.64
N ARG A 1048 12.49 -21.03 -47.56
CA ARG A 1048 12.08 -19.71 -47.08
C ARG A 1048 12.43 -18.63 -48.11
N ARG A 1049 13.64 -18.65 -48.68
CA ARG A 1049 14.07 -17.70 -49.72
C ARG A 1049 13.21 -17.82 -50.97
N ARG A 1050 12.89 -19.04 -51.43
CA ARG A 1050 11.98 -19.25 -52.56
C ARG A 1050 10.58 -18.69 -52.30
N ARG A 1051 9.98 -19.00 -51.14
CA ARG A 1051 8.65 -18.48 -50.75
C ARG A 1051 8.64 -16.96 -50.62
N ALA A 1052 9.70 -16.36 -50.11
CA ALA A 1052 9.85 -14.91 -50.02
C ALA A 1052 9.89 -14.25 -51.40
N THR A 1053 10.64 -14.81 -52.34
CA THR A 1053 10.71 -14.31 -53.72
C THR A 1053 9.35 -14.43 -54.43
N ALA A 1054 8.68 -15.57 -54.32
CA ALA A 1054 7.34 -15.77 -54.89
C ALA A 1054 6.31 -14.77 -54.32
N ASN A 1055 6.31 -14.55 -53.01
CA ASN A 1055 5.45 -13.56 -52.36
C ASN A 1055 5.78 -12.12 -52.79
N ARG A 1056 7.06 -11.80 -53.04
CA ARG A 1056 7.48 -10.48 -53.52
C ARG A 1056 6.96 -10.20 -54.93
N VAL A 1057 7.04 -11.20 -55.81
CA VAL A 1057 6.46 -11.14 -57.16
C VAL A 1057 4.95 -10.95 -57.08
N ARG A 1058 4.24 -11.79 -56.30
CA ARG A 1058 2.77 -11.72 -56.14
C ARG A 1058 2.30 -10.35 -55.62
N ARG A 1059 2.99 -9.78 -54.63
CA ARG A 1059 2.70 -8.44 -54.09
C ARG A 1059 2.98 -7.33 -55.11
N ARG A 1060 4.04 -7.46 -55.93
CA ARG A 1060 4.37 -6.49 -56.98
C ARG A 1060 3.29 -6.50 -58.07
N THR A 1061 2.82 -7.67 -58.48
CA THR A 1061 1.73 -7.82 -59.46
C THR A 1061 0.42 -7.24 -58.94
N ALA A 1062 0.03 -7.55 -57.70
CA ALA A 1062 -1.19 -7.00 -57.08
C ALA A 1062 -1.16 -5.47 -56.95
N ARG A 1063 0.00 -4.90 -56.59
CA ARG A 1063 0.18 -3.44 -56.52
C ARG A 1063 0.08 -2.78 -57.89
N ARG A 1064 0.69 -3.37 -58.92
CA ARG A 1064 0.60 -2.83 -60.29
C ARG A 1064 -0.84 -2.85 -60.82
N LEU A 1065 -1.59 -3.92 -60.56
CA LEU A 1065 -3.01 -3.98 -60.93
C LEU A 1065 -3.83 -2.89 -60.22
N SER A 1066 -3.57 -2.66 -58.93
CA SER A 1066 -4.20 -1.58 -58.17
C SER A 1066 -3.85 -0.19 -58.71
N TRP A 1067 -2.60 0.03 -59.12
CA TRP A 1067 -2.19 1.29 -59.74
C TRP A 1067 -2.87 1.52 -61.08
N ARG A 1068 -2.95 0.48 -61.92
CA ARG A 1068 -3.66 0.56 -63.21
C ARG A 1068 -5.13 0.93 -63.03
N ARG A 1069 -5.82 0.35 -62.04
CA ARG A 1069 -7.23 0.69 -61.73
C ARG A 1069 -7.41 2.16 -61.34
N HIS A 1070 -6.55 2.68 -60.47
CA HIS A 1070 -6.62 4.09 -60.07
C HIS A 1070 -6.31 5.06 -61.22
N TRP A 1071 -5.38 4.71 -62.12
CA TRP A 1071 -5.14 5.50 -63.33
C TRP A 1071 -6.33 5.44 -64.30
N ALA A 1072 -6.96 4.27 -64.45
CA ALA A 1072 -8.15 4.08 -65.27
C ALA A 1072 -9.33 4.93 -64.74
N GLU A 1073 -9.59 4.89 -63.43
CA GLU A 1073 -10.61 5.71 -62.76
C GLU A 1073 -10.34 7.22 -62.91
N ALA A 1074 -9.08 7.65 -62.76
CA ALA A 1074 -8.73 9.07 -62.80
C ALA A 1074 -8.95 9.74 -64.17
N PHE A 1075 -8.99 8.95 -65.24
CA PHE A 1075 -9.17 9.40 -66.63
C PHE A 1075 -10.45 8.86 -67.29
N GLY A 1076 -11.25 8.06 -66.58
CA GLY A 1076 -12.52 7.52 -67.08
C GLY A 1076 -12.37 6.49 -68.21
N LEU A 1077 -11.27 5.72 -68.22
CA LEU A 1077 -10.95 4.77 -69.30
C LEU A 1077 -11.07 3.31 -68.82
N PRO A 1078 -11.33 2.33 -69.72
CA PRO A 1078 -11.26 0.92 -69.35
C PRO A 1078 -9.84 0.49 -68.95
N LEU A 1079 -9.72 -0.48 -68.03
CA LEU A 1079 -8.45 -0.89 -67.43
C LEU A 1079 -7.40 -1.38 -68.45
N GLU A 1080 -7.85 -1.96 -69.56
CA GLU A 1080 -7.01 -2.44 -70.65
C GLU A 1080 -6.21 -1.35 -71.36
N TYR A 1081 -6.70 -0.10 -71.34
CA TYR A 1081 -5.99 1.04 -71.92
C TYR A 1081 -4.81 1.51 -71.07
N VAL A 1082 -4.73 1.09 -69.80
CA VAL A 1082 -3.62 1.50 -68.91
C VAL A 1082 -2.47 0.50 -68.98
N PRO A 1083 -1.23 0.92 -69.36
CA PRO A 1083 -0.08 0.03 -69.51
C PRO A 1083 0.28 -0.77 -68.25
N GLU A 1084 0.79 -2.00 -68.44
CA GLU A 1084 1.21 -2.88 -67.32
C GLU A 1084 2.39 -2.34 -66.51
N THR A 1085 3.14 -1.42 -67.10
CA THR A 1085 4.34 -0.79 -66.54
C THR A 1085 4.04 0.53 -65.85
N ILE A 1086 2.77 0.96 -65.77
CA ILE A 1086 2.39 2.27 -65.24
C ILE A 1086 2.91 2.50 -63.81
N GLY A 1087 3.40 3.71 -63.56
CA GLY A 1087 3.89 4.14 -62.25
C GLY A 1087 2.77 4.35 -61.23
N ARG A 1088 3.13 4.70 -59.99
CA ARG A 1088 2.16 4.93 -58.91
C ARG A 1088 1.28 6.16 -59.21
N PRO A 1089 -0.06 6.06 -59.14
CA PRO A 1089 -0.97 7.19 -59.33
C PRO A 1089 -0.97 8.06 -58.07
N THR A 1090 -0.11 9.08 -58.06
CA THR A 1090 -0.15 10.12 -57.04
C THR A 1090 -0.94 11.33 -57.55
N PRO A 1091 -1.50 12.18 -56.68
CA PRO A 1091 -2.23 13.38 -57.12
C PRO A 1091 -1.41 14.25 -58.08
N LYS A 1092 -0.11 14.47 -57.77
CA LYS A 1092 0.82 15.20 -58.63
C LYS A 1092 1.06 14.52 -59.98
N ALA A 1093 1.18 13.20 -60.00
CA ALA A 1093 1.37 12.46 -61.25
C ALA A 1093 0.11 12.49 -62.13
N ILE A 1094 -1.08 12.38 -61.52
CA ILE A 1094 -2.36 12.49 -62.22
C ILE A 1094 -2.53 13.92 -62.76
N GLU A 1095 -2.22 14.94 -61.96
CA GLU A 1095 -2.32 16.34 -62.38
C GLU A 1095 -1.33 16.66 -63.51
N ALA A 1096 -0.09 16.17 -63.43
CA ALA A 1096 0.88 16.29 -64.52
C ALA A 1096 0.40 15.61 -65.80
N ALA A 1097 -0.15 14.40 -65.69
CA ALA A 1097 -0.71 13.66 -66.83
C ALA A 1097 -2.02 14.27 -67.37
N ARG A 1098 -2.73 15.11 -66.60
CA ARG A 1098 -3.86 15.90 -67.13
C ARG A 1098 -3.39 17.13 -67.89
N ARG A 1099 -2.26 17.73 -67.48
CA ARG A 1099 -1.66 18.88 -68.16
C ARG A 1099 -0.98 18.49 -69.48
N ASP A 1100 -0.34 17.33 -69.52
CA ASP A 1100 0.25 16.75 -70.74
C ASP A 1100 -0.21 15.29 -70.90
N PRO A 1101 -1.37 15.05 -71.58
CA PRO A 1101 -2.01 13.74 -71.66
C PRO A 1101 -1.12 12.69 -72.36
N PRO A 1102 -0.71 11.62 -71.64
CA PRO A 1102 0.04 10.51 -72.23
C PRO A 1102 -0.72 9.85 -73.38
N HIS A 1103 -0.01 9.24 -74.33
CA HIS A 1103 -0.65 8.63 -75.51
C HIS A 1103 -1.75 7.61 -75.16
N TRP A 1104 -1.60 6.84 -74.08
CA TRP A 1104 -2.57 5.83 -73.66
C TRP A 1104 -3.84 6.41 -73.01
N THR A 1105 -3.87 7.70 -72.68
CA THR A 1105 -5.10 8.37 -72.21
C THR A 1105 -5.97 8.89 -73.35
N ARG A 1106 -5.46 8.90 -74.58
CA ARG A 1106 -6.23 9.23 -75.77
C ARG A 1106 -6.79 7.91 -76.31
N GLY A 1107 -8.11 7.71 -76.23
CA GLY A 1107 -8.76 6.56 -76.85
C GLY A 1107 -8.36 6.44 -78.33
N PRO A 1108 -8.44 5.25 -78.94
CA PRO A 1108 -7.91 5.03 -80.28
C PRO A 1108 -8.64 5.96 -81.25
N ALA A 1109 -7.89 6.63 -82.12
CA ALA A 1109 -8.46 7.44 -83.19
C ALA A 1109 -9.39 6.55 -84.04
N PRO A 1110 -10.58 7.02 -84.42
CA PRO A 1110 -11.41 6.28 -85.37
C PRO A 1110 -10.73 6.30 -86.75
N GLY A 1111 -10.36 5.12 -87.25
CA GLY A 1111 -10.03 4.83 -88.66
C GLY A 1111 -8.85 5.59 -89.25
#